data_AF-A0A4P9ZID5-F1
#
_entry.id   AF-A0A4P9ZID5-F1
#
_cell.length_a   1.000
_cell.length_b   1.000
_cell.length_c   1.000
_cell.angle_alpha   90.00
_cell.angle_beta   90.00
_cell.angle_gamma   90.00
#
_symmetry.space_group_name_H-M   'P 1'
#
loop_
_entity.id
_entity.type
_entity.pdbx_description
1 polymer ?
#
loop_
_entity_poly.entity_id
_entity_poly.type
_entity_poly.pdbx_seq_one_letter_code
_entity_poly.pdbx_strand_id
1 'polypeptide(L)'
;MSSTLPNKVANVLQWLNENAFWNSELLDVRESQFGGVGVFWTLGPEADTGHDSLLLRIPKLAVLSPKNSFLYPLLVDYELINLEVDFTTGMESLVLTYIYEKSLQERSPWHLYFESFSDSGVVPICLWSDGEKKLLFNSECDLLGMLDASELANFYLESVKFAKEMEKFVPVPEILKSLLGEDSEKSQATLLKFGQCVQSVISRAFTVDKYHGLSLVPGADLFNHLLPVLEDNVIKPRENVHFVCDHDEDLCEECGEIGCSHLEDEDESEENGENEDNDPDSDAGAGNGIDLDTENGDLNELGSEGGSVLGSGEKEVGEGQGEGEMDLCEELTVAMVDEMENEDGETDRDDEEISTLSLNENEELSLGKIADPAQAELAEELLDGSKCCDIVLTRSASAEYNYELFNTYGNNLSNAYLMQRYGFVCPDNPNLTCNLSITMFAYLKKERGNSVKKKQLREKLDWYEEIGFDLVSEACAEMFSKAHQHHSHENSRGDEGCENGSEDGCGDDCEEDDEDQLDLADTWQLSPRIGSDAKPTLQTVALIQLLTMPYKAFLSTFLNIHSERKLTKRVHKYLVLHDLTVDGKKVLKTWVIERLRRYKDTKEVKSARAAVICLMIQEEKKLLLKALSMLPKSI
;
A
#
# COMPACT_ATOMS: atom_id res chain seq x y z
N MET A 1 9.72 -10.71 -11.37
CA MET A 1 10.00 -10.57 -12.81
C MET A 1 8.71 -10.28 -13.55
N SER A 2 8.74 -9.38 -14.52
CA SER A 2 7.61 -9.03 -15.37
C SER A 2 7.08 -10.29 -16.06
N SER A 3 5.76 -10.47 -16.05
CA SER A 3 5.10 -11.60 -16.71
C SER A 3 4.67 -11.29 -18.14
N THR A 4 5.09 -10.15 -18.69
CA THR A 4 4.93 -9.81 -20.10
C THR A 4 5.66 -10.84 -20.96
N LEU A 5 4.99 -11.36 -21.98
CA LEU A 5 5.54 -12.41 -22.83
C LEU A 5 6.52 -11.81 -23.84
N PRO A 6 7.72 -12.38 -24.04
CA PRO A 6 8.73 -11.85 -24.97
C PRO A 6 8.20 -11.61 -26.39
N ASN A 7 7.31 -12.48 -26.88
CA ASN A 7 6.71 -12.37 -28.21
C ASN A 7 5.53 -11.38 -28.29
N LYS A 8 5.17 -10.73 -27.19
CA LYS A 8 4.03 -9.80 -27.08
C LYS A 8 4.44 -8.42 -26.54
N VAL A 9 5.74 -8.17 -26.35
CA VAL A 9 6.29 -6.86 -25.96
C VAL A 9 5.81 -5.74 -26.89
N ALA A 10 5.70 -6.02 -28.20
CA ALA A 10 5.21 -5.05 -29.17
C ALA A 10 3.80 -4.52 -28.85
N ASN A 11 2.94 -5.32 -28.20
CA ASN A 11 1.58 -4.89 -27.87
C ASN A 11 1.56 -3.84 -26.76
N VAL A 12 2.35 -4.03 -25.70
CA VAL A 12 2.43 -3.04 -24.61
C VAL A 12 3.16 -1.78 -25.07
N LEU A 13 4.22 -1.90 -25.88
CA LEU A 13 4.89 -0.72 -26.44
C LEU A 13 3.98 0.05 -27.40
N GLN A 14 3.14 -0.62 -28.17
CA GLN A 14 2.14 0.04 -29.00
C GLN A 14 1.12 0.78 -28.12
N TRP A 15 0.61 0.13 -27.07
CA TRP A 15 -0.31 0.77 -26.13
C TRP A 15 0.30 2.02 -25.49
N LEU A 16 1.57 1.93 -25.07
CA LEU A 16 2.30 3.06 -24.48
C LEU A 16 2.42 4.22 -25.47
N ASN A 17 2.78 3.96 -26.73
CA ASN A 17 2.88 5.02 -27.75
C ASN A 17 1.54 5.73 -28.02
N GLU A 18 0.41 5.07 -27.74
CA GLU A 18 -0.93 5.60 -28.00
C GLU A 18 -1.52 6.32 -26.77
N ASN A 19 -1.04 6.04 -25.54
CA ASN A 19 -1.71 6.45 -24.29
C ASN A 19 -0.77 7.04 -23.22
N ALA A 20 0.54 7.09 -23.46
CA ALA A 20 1.55 7.46 -22.47
C ALA A 20 2.81 8.06 -23.12
N PHE A 21 3.71 8.57 -22.29
CA PHE A 21 5.08 8.88 -22.68
C PHE A 21 5.99 7.72 -22.31
N TRP A 22 6.68 7.14 -23.28
CA TRP A 22 7.72 6.12 -23.09
C TRP A 22 9.01 6.59 -23.74
N ASN A 23 10.09 6.67 -22.96
CA ASN A 23 11.38 7.15 -23.47
C ASN A 23 12.12 6.07 -24.28
N SER A 24 11.68 5.88 -25.53
CA SER A 24 12.25 4.88 -26.45
C SER A 24 13.70 5.15 -26.88
N GLU A 25 14.23 6.35 -26.63
CA GLU A 25 15.63 6.68 -26.88
C GLU A 25 16.54 6.09 -25.81
N LEU A 26 16.07 6.09 -24.55
CA LEU A 26 16.81 5.64 -23.38
C LEU A 26 16.53 4.18 -22.99
N LEU A 27 15.41 3.62 -23.44
CA LEU A 27 14.89 2.33 -22.97
C LEU A 27 14.74 1.30 -24.08
N ASP A 28 15.18 0.08 -23.80
CA ASP A 28 14.93 -1.12 -24.61
C ASP A 28 14.28 -2.21 -23.76
N VAL A 29 13.37 -2.99 -24.33
CA VAL A 29 12.70 -4.09 -23.64
C VAL A 29 13.11 -5.42 -24.26
N ARG A 30 13.79 -6.25 -23.48
CA ARG A 30 14.35 -7.55 -23.94
C ARG A 30 14.27 -8.62 -22.86
N GLU A 31 14.67 -9.84 -23.19
CA GLU A 31 14.69 -10.95 -22.23
C GLU A 31 15.67 -10.66 -21.07
N SER A 32 15.19 -10.84 -19.84
CA SER A 32 16.02 -10.71 -18.64
C SER A 32 16.79 -12.00 -18.35
N GLN A 33 18.02 -11.87 -17.86
CA GLN A 33 18.81 -13.02 -17.37
C GLN A 33 18.17 -13.70 -16.16
N PHE A 34 17.26 -13.01 -15.46
CA PHE A 34 16.52 -13.52 -14.32
C PHE A 34 15.16 -14.13 -14.70
N GLY A 35 14.84 -14.15 -16.00
CA GLY A 35 13.63 -14.73 -16.58
C GLY A 35 12.55 -13.70 -16.92
N GLY A 36 11.72 -14.00 -17.91
CA GLY A 36 10.75 -13.05 -18.44
C GLY A 36 11.41 -11.94 -19.27
N VAL A 37 10.80 -10.77 -19.28
CA VAL A 37 11.35 -9.55 -19.91
C VAL A 37 11.78 -8.55 -18.84
N GLY A 38 12.64 -7.61 -19.22
CA GLY A 38 13.04 -6.47 -18.40
C GLY A 38 13.29 -5.24 -19.26
N VAL A 39 13.37 -4.09 -18.60
CA VAL A 39 13.69 -2.80 -19.21
C VAL A 39 15.18 -2.53 -19.04
N PHE A 40 15.84 -2.12 -20.12
CA PHE A 40 17.28 -1.93 -20.16
C PHE A 40 17.62 -0.52 -20.62
N TRP A 41 18.61 0.04 -19.94
CA TRP A 41 19.19 1.32 -20.31
C TRP A 41 20.05 1.17 -21.56
N THR A 42 19.75 1.97 -22.59
CA THR A 42 20.40 1.89 -23.91
C THR A 42 21.71 2.66 -23.97
N LEU A 43 21.84 3.72 -23.18
CA LEU A 43 23.05 4.52 -23.15
C LEU A 43 24.14 3.79 -22.35
N GLY A 44 25.40 3.95 -22.76
CA GLY A 44 26.53 3.31 -22.08
C GLY A 44 26.75 3.83 -20.65
N PRO A 45 27.73 3.28 -19.91
CA PRO A 45 28.01 3.63 -18.51
C PRO A 45 28.46 5.08 -18.29
N GLU A 46 28.84 5.80 -19.35
CA GLU A 46 29.32 7.19 -19.30
C GLU A 46 28.27 8.20 -19.78
N ALA A 47 27.02 7.76 -19.93
CA ALA A 47 25.93 8.66 -20.30
C ALA A 47 25.65 9.62 -19.15
N ASP A 48 25.96 10.90 -19.37
CA ASP A 48 25.49 11.99 -18.52
C ASP A 48 23.97 12.06 -18.68
N THR A 49 23.23 11.77 -17.60
CA THR A 49 21.77 11.75 -17.60
C THR A 49 21.17 13.15 -17.58
N GLY A 50 21.99 14.20 -17.67
CA GLY A 50 21.60 15.56 -18.06
C GLY A 50 20.16 15.92 -17.71
N HIS A 51 19.87 16.09 -16.42
CA HIS A 51 18.59 16.55 -15.84
C HIS A 51 17.30 15.80 -16.17
N ASP A 52 17.24 14.92 -17.17
CA ASP A 52 15.99 14.23 -17.56
C ASP A 52 15.95 12.81 -16.96
N SER A 53 15.37 12.73 -15.77
CA SER A 53 15.16 11.46 -15.06
C SER A 53 13.89 10.74 -15.51
N LEU A 54 13.05 11.32 -16.37
CA LEU A 54 11.74 10.75 -16.70
C LEU A 54 11.85 9.64 -17.75
N LEU A 55 11.44 8.43 -17.37
CA LEU A 55 11.53 7.24 -18.21
C LEU A 55 10.17 6.83 -18.81
N LEU A 56 9.13 6.93 -18.00
CA LEU A 56 7.74 6.61 -18.35
C LEU A 56 6.84 7.60 -17.61
N ARG A 57 5.83 8.12 -18.31
CA ARG A 57 4.75 8.93 -17.72
C ARG A 57 3.41 8.48 -18.27
N ILE A 58 2.47 8.18 -17.38
CA ILE A 58 1.14 7.67 -17.73
C ILE A 58 0.09 8.55 -17.06
N PRO A 59 -0.88 9.11 -17.79
CA PRO A 59 -2.00 9.83 -17.18
C PRO A 59 -2.78 8.90 -16.24
N LYS A 60 -3.19 9.40 -15.07
CA LYS A 60 -4.01 8.65 -14.09
C LYS A 60 -5.33 8.17 -14.71
N LEU A 61 -5.86 8.86 -15.71
CA LEU A 61 -7.04 8.42 -16.48
C LEU A 61 -6.79 7.19 -17.37
N ALA A 62 -5.53 6.92 -17.73
CA ALA A 62 -5.14 5.77 -18.56
C ALA A 62 -4.80 4.51 -17.74
N VAL A 63 -4.70 4.60 -16.40
CA VAL A 63 -4.47 3.43 -15.55
C VAL A 63 -5.75 2.61 -15.42
N LEU A 64 -5.63 1.28 -15.26
CA LEU A 64 -6.77 0.45 -14.94
C LEU A 64 -7.03 0.54 -13.44
N SER A 65 -7.96 1.40 -13.06
CA SER A 65 -8.54 1.50 -11.71
C SER A 65 -10.02 1.12 -11.78
N PRO A 66 -10.66 0.74 -10.65
CA PRO A 66 -12.11 0.65 -10.61
C PRO A 66 -12.76 1.93 -11.13
N LYS A 67 -12.34 3.11 -10.65
CA LYS A 67 -12.85 4.44 -11.02
C LYS A 67 -12.88 4.70 -12.54
N ASN A 68 -11.85 4.24 -13.27
CA ASN A 68 -11.76 4.45 -14.73
C ASN A 68 -12.58 3.42 -15.54
N SER A 69 -13.13 2.39 -14.90
CA SER A 69 -13.89 1.35 -15.58
C SER A 69 -15.39 1.64 -15.59
N PHE A 70 -16.07 1.19 -16.64
CA PHE A 70 -17.53 1.18 -16.71
C PHE A 70 -18.20 0.38 -15.59
N LEU A 71 -17.45 -0.50 -14.91
CA LEU A 71 -17.97 -1.33 -13.82
C LEU A 71 -18.15 -0.56 -12.52
N TYR A 72 -17.46 0.58 -12.32
CA TYR A 72 -17.40 1.28 -11.03
C TYR A 72 -18.76 1.55 -10.38
N PRO A 73 -19.77 2.13 -11.07
CA PRO A 73 -21.05 2.42 -10.43
C PRO A 73 -21.74 1.16 -9.92
N LEU A 74 -21.55 0.03 -10.62
CA LEU A 74 -22.14 -1.24 -10.22
C LEU A 74 -21.44 -1.84 -9.01
N LEU A 75 -20.14 -1.62 -8.84
CA LEU A 75 -19.38 -2.09 -7.68
C LEU A 75 -19.81 -1.36 -6.41
N VAL A 76 -20.00 -0.04 -6.49
CA VAL A 76 -20.40 0.80 -5.34
C VAL A 76 -21.86 0.56 -4.95
N ASP A 77 -22.75 0.38 -5.93
CA ASP A 77 -24.17 0.12 -5.68
C ASP A 77 -24.45 -1.32 -5.19
N TYR A 78 -23.46 -2.19 -5.16
CA TYR A 78 -23.65 -3.60 -4.79
C TYR A 78 -23.71 -3.79 -3.27
N GLU A 79 -24.85 -4.26 -2.78
CA GLU A 79 -25.01 -4.65 -1.38
C GLU A 79 -24.33 -6.01 -1.11
N LEU A 80 -23.15 -5.95 -0.47
CA LEU A 80 -22.37 -7.12 -0.08
C LEU A 80 -23.12 -7.97 0.97
N ILE A 81 -23.18 -9.28 0.74
CA ILE A 81 -23.73 -10.24 1.71
C ILE A 81 -22.62 -10.76 2.62
N ASN A 82 -21.41 -10.93 2.07
CA ASN A 82 -20.24 -11.35 2.82
C ASN A 82 -19.39 -10.15 3.24
N LEU A 83 -19.37 -9.85 4.54
CA LEU A 83 -18.58 -8.75 5.11
C LEU A 83 -17.06 -8.99 5.07
N GLU A 84 -16.61 -10.20 4.69
CA GLU A 84 -15.18 -10.51 4.50
C GLU A 84 -14.66 -10.09 3.11
N VAL A 85 -15.53 -9.61 2.21
CA VAL A 85 -15.18 -9.20 0.85
C VAL A 85 -15.62 -7.76 0.66
N ASP A 86 -14.78 -6.94 0.06
CA ASP A 86 -15.08 -5.55 -0.28
C ASP A 86 -14.93 -5.31 -1.79
N PHE A 87 -15.95 -4.73 -2.45
CA PHE A 87 -15.89 -4.36 -3.86
C PHE A 87 -15.77 -2.85 -4.08
N THR A 88 -15.80 -2.06 -3.01
CA THR A 88 -15.68 -0.60 -3.08
C THR A 88 -14.23 -0.15 -3.27
N THR A 89 -13.29 -0.85 -2.63
CA THR A 89 -11.86 -0.51 -2.67
C THR A 89 -10.98 -1.77 -2.81
N GLY A 90 -9.66 -1.56 -2.90
CA GLY A 90 -8.68 -2.62 -2.73
C GLY A 90 -8.60 -3.63 -3.89
N MET A 91 -8.13 -4.83 -3.56
CA MET A 91 -7.68 -5.81 -4.55
C MET A 91 -8.84 -6.55 -5.22
N GLU A 92 -9.88 -6.86 -4.47
CA GLU A 92 -11.08 -7.54 -4.91
C GLU A 92 -11.82 -6.71 -5.97
N SER A 93 -11.95 -5.40 -5.73
CA SER A 93 -12.52 -4.43 -6.67
C SER A 93 -11.73 -4.37 -7.99
N LEU A 94 -10.40 -4.26 -7.91
CA LEU A 94 -9.55 -4.23 -9.10
C LEU A 94 -9.57 -5.57 -9.87
N VAL A 95 -9.63 -6.71 -9.18
CA VAL A 95 -9.74 -8.02 -9.84
C VAL A 95 -11.04 -8.16 -10.62
N LEU A 96 -12.17 -7.75 -10.05
CA LEU A 96 -13.44 -7.76 -10.78
C LEU A 96 -13.40 -6.83 -11.98
N THR A 97 -12.90 -5.62 -11.79
CA THR A 97 -12.67 -4.63 -12.86
C THR A 97 -11.86 -5.24 -14.00
N TYR A 98 -10.73 -5.85 -13.68
CA TYR A 98 -9.88 -6.55 -14.65
C TYR A 98 -10.62 -7.66 -15.40
N ILE A 99 -11.39 -8.51 -14.71
CA ILE A 99 -12.13 -9.62 -15.33
C ILE A 99 -13.16 -9.10 -16.34
N TYR A 100 -13.89 -8.05 -15.98
CA TYR A 100 -14.92 -7.45 -16.84
C TYR A 100 -14.29 -6.72 -18.04
N GLU A 101 -13.29 -5.88 -17.82
CA GLU A 101 -12.56 -5.18 -18.89
C GLU A 101 -11.92 -6.17 -19.86
N LYS A 102 -11.25 -7.21 -19.34
CA LYS A 102 -10.67 -8.26 -20.18
C LYS A 102 -11.72 -8.99 -21.02
N SER A 103 -12.94 -9.17 -20.51
CA SER A 103 -14.02 -9.84 -21.23
C SER A 103 -14.51 -9.05 -22.46
N LEU A 104 -14.25 -7.73 -22.50
CA LEU A 104 -14.60 -6.85 -23.61
C LEU A 104 -13.67 -7.00 -24.83
N GLN A 105 -12.50 -7.64 -24.66
CA GLN A 105 -11.50 -7.83 -25.71
C GLN A 105 -11.14 -6.49 -26.37
N GLU A 106 -11.15 -6.39 -27.70
CA GLU A 106 -10.80 -5.18 -28.47
C GLU A 106 -11.60 -3.92 -28.12
N ARG A 107 -12.71 -4.05 -27.37
CA ARG A 107 -13.50 -2.90 -26.90
C ARG A 107 -12.96 -2.27 -25.61
N SER A 108 -12.08 -2.95 -24.89
CA SER A 108 -11.45 -2.39 -23.70
C SER A 108 -10.29 -1.47 -24.10
N PRO A 109 -10.15 -0.28 -23.49
CA PRO A 109 -8.98 0.60 -23.69
C PRO A 109 -7.64 -0.10 -23.40
N TRP A 110 -7.67 -1.11 -22.52
CA TRP A 110 -6.49 -1.86 -22.10
C TRP A 110 -6.27 -3.16 -22.87
N HIS A 111 -6.96 -3.37 -24.00
CA HIS A 111 -6.90 -4.64 -24.76
C HIS A 111 -5.46 -5.06 -25.11
N LEU A 112 -4.67 -4.13 -25.68
CA LEU A 112 -3.29 -4.41 -26.07
C LEU A 112 -2.40 -4.71 -24.87
N TYR A 113 -2.63 -4.04 -23.74
CA TYR A 113 -1.97 -4.34 -22.48
C TYR A 113 -2.32 -5.74 -21.98
N PHE A 114 -3.59 -6.14 -21.97
CA PHE A 114 -4.00 -7.49 -21.56
C PHE A 114 -3.46 -8.60 -22.47
N GLU A 115 -3.28 -8.32 -23.76
CA GLU A 115 -2.66 -9.24 -24.72
C GLU A 115 -1.14 -9.36 -24.57
N SER A 116 -0.52 -8.48 -23.78
CA SER A 116 0.94 -8.49 -23.53
C SER A 116 1.38 -9.58 -22.55
N PHE A 117 0.47 -10.06 -21.70
CA PHE A 117 0.73 -11.10 -20.69
C PHE A 117 -0.34 -12.20 -20.71
N SER A 118 -0.10 -13.29 -19.98
CA SER A 118 -1.03 -14.42 -19.89
C SER A 118 -1.36 -14.76 -18.44
N ASP A 119 -2.65 -14.99 -18.19
CA ASP A 119 -3.13 -15.50 -16.89
C ASP A 119 -2.66 -16.95 -16.66
N SER A 120 -2.27 -17.67 -17.71
CA SER A 120 -2.11 -19.13 -17.65
C SER A 120 -0.89 -19.64 -16.87
N GLY A 121 0.04 -18.76 -16.49
CA GLY A 121 1.37 -19.16 -15.98
C GLY A 121 1.47 -19.39 -14.48
N VAL A 122 0.75 -18.62 -13.65
CA VAL A 122 0.93 -18.60 -12.19
C VAL A 122 -0.42 -18.61 -11.49
N VAL A 123 -0.51 -19.35 -10.38
CA VAL A 123 -1.68 -19.40 -9.52
C VAL A 123 -1.27 -19.12 -8.07
N PRO A 124 -2.18 -18.55 -7.25
CA PRO A 124 -1.95 -18.32 -5.84
C PRO A 124 -1.51 -19.60 -5.13
N ILE A 125 -0.68 -19.46 -4.10
CA ILE A 125 -0.12 -20.61 -3.37
C ILE A 125 -1.21 -21.51 -2.77
N CYS A 126 -2.34 -20.91 -2.40
CA CYS A 126 -3.53 -21.61 -1.91
C CYS A 126 -4.20 -22.48 -2.97
N LEU A 127 -3.84 -22.39 -4.24
CA LEU A 127 -4.31 -23.27 -5.31
C LEU A 127 -3.25 -24.25 -5.81
N TRP A 128 -2.06 -24.27 -5.20
CA TRP A 128 -1.05 -25.28 -5.51
C TRP A 128 -1.52 -26.68 -5.12
N SER A 129 -0.91 -27.70 -5.71
CA SER A 129 -1.31 -29.08 -5.43
C SER A 129 -1.12 -29.43 -3.94
N ASP A 130 -1.95 -30.32 -3.41
CA ASP A 130 -1.81 -30.81 -2.03
C ASP A 130 -0.41 -31.38 -1.74
N GLY A 131 0.22 -31.96 -2.77
CA GLY A 131 1.60 -32.43 -2.70
C GLY A 131 2.57 -31.29 -2.42
N GLU A 132 2.46 -30.18 -3.15
CA GLU A 132 3.29 -28.98 -2.98
C GLU A 132 3.03 -28.28 -1.65
N LYS A 133 1.76 -28.08 -1.28
CA LYS A 133 1.39 -27.49 0.01
C LYS A 133 1.94 -28.29 1.20
N LYS A 134 1.92 -29.62 1.13
CA LYS A 134 2.49 -30.49 2.17
C LYS A 134 3.99 -30.33 2.36
N LEU A 135 4.70 -29.85 1.34
CA LEU A 135 6.14 -29.59 1.41
C LEU A 135 6.46 -28.28 2.09
N LEU A 136 5.58 -27.29 1.93
CA LEU A 136 5.61 -26.02 2.67
C LEU A 136 5.19 -26.18 4.13
N PHE A 137 4.91 -27.41 4.59
CA PHE A 137 4.62 -27.65 6.01
C PHE A 137 5.68 -27.01 6.90
N ASN A 138 5.22 -26.23 7.87
CA ASN A 138 6.04 -25.52 8.82
C ASN A 138 6.94 -24.45 8.16
N SER A 139 6.64 -23.96 6.95
CA SER A 139 7.23 -22.72 6.42
C SER A 139 6.52 -21.49 6.97
N GLU A 140 7.00 -20.28 6.66
CA GLU A 140 6.29 -19.05 7.00
C GLU A 140 4.92 -18.96 6.30
N CYS A 141 4.83 -19.34 5.02
CA CYS A 141 3.54 -19.36 4.31
C CYS A 141 2.49 -20.28 4.96
N ASP A 142 2.91 -21.43 5.51
CA ASP A 142 2.01 -22.32 6.28
C ASP A 142 1.60 -21.68 7.60
N LEU A 143 2.52 -20.99 8.29
CA LEU A 143 2.23 -20.34 9.56
C LEU A 143 1.31 -19.12 9.43
N LEU A 144 1.43 -18.39 8.33
CA LEU A 144 0.63 -17.21 8.03
C LEU A 144 -0.72 -17.55 7.37
N GLY A 145 -1.09 -18.83 7.27
CA GLY A 145 -2.38 -19.25 6.71
C GLY A 145 -2.49 -19.15 5.19
N MET A 146 -1.43 -18.74 4.48
CA MET A 146 -1.44 -18.48 3.02
C MET A 146 -1.78 -19.71 2.16
N LEU A 147 -1.68 -20.92 2.71
CA LEU A 147 -2.01 -22.17 2.00
C LEU A 147 -3.51 -22.47 1.95
N ASP A 148 -4.33 -21.76 2.73
CA ASP A 148 -5.78 -21.94 2.76
C ASP A 148 -6.47 -21.23 1.60
N ALA A 149 -7.44 -21.90 0.98
CA ALA A 149 -8.15 -21.40 -0.19
C ALA A 149 -9.54 -20.83 0.15
N SER A 150 -9.92 -20.81 1.43
CA SER A 150 -11.25 -20.38 1.87
C SER A 150 -11.57 -18.94 1.47
N GLU A 151 -10.64 -18.00 1.72
CA GLU A 151 -10.79 -16.59 1.35
C GLU A 151 -10.98 -16.43 -0.17
N LEU A 152 -10.12 -17.07 -0.97
CA LEU A 152 -10.23 -17.03 -2.43
C LEU A 152 -11.55 -17.65 -2.93
N ALA A 153 -12.02 -18.72 -2.29
CA ALA A 153 -13.29 -19.34 -2.64
C ALA A 153 -14.48 -18.45 -2.26
N ASN A 154 -14.44 -17.80 -1.11
CA ASN A 154 -15.45 -16.83 -0.67
C ASN A 154 -15.50 -15.64 -1.63
N PHE A 155 -14.34 -15.09 -1.99
CA PHE A 155 -14.24 -14.01 -2.98
C PHE A 155 -14.81 -14.42 -4.35
N TYR A 156 -14.47 -15.62 -4.84
CA TYR A 156 -15.04 -16.14 -6.08
C TYR A 156 -16.57 -16.28 -6.00
N LEU A 157 -17.09 -16.81 -4.89
CA LEU A 157 -18.54 -16.97 -4.71
C LEU A 157 -19.27 -15.64 -4.70
N GLU A 158 -18.72 -14.63 -4.02
CA GLU A 158 -19.29 -13.28 -4.01
C GLU A 158 -19.24 -12.64 -5.40
N SER A 159 -18.13 -12.81 -6.12
CA SER A 159 -17.98 -12.36 -7.52
C SER A 159 -19.04 -12.97 -8.45
N VAL A 160 -19.39 -14.25 -8.26
CA VAL A 160 -20.44 -14.91 -9.03
C VAL A 160 -21.84 -14.38 -8.66
N LYS A 161 -22.09 -14.04 -7.40
CA LYS A 161 -23.36 -13.43 -6.98
C LYS A 161 -23.51 -12.04 -7.59
N PHE A 162 -22.49 -11.20 -7.47
CA PHE A 162 -22.40 -9.90 -8.11
C PHE A 162 -22.73 -9.99 -9.59
N ALA A 163 -22.06 -10.90 -10.31
CA ALA A 163 -22.26 -11.04 -11.75
C ALA A 163 -23.70 -11.44 -12.12
N LYS A 164 -24.37 -12.25 -11.30
CA LYS A 164 -25.77 -12.63 -11.52
C LYS A 164 -26.74 -11.49 -11.29
N GLU A 165 -26.49 -10.66 -10.29
CA GLU A 165 -27.33 -9.50 -10.00
C GLU A 165 -27.19 -8.43 -11.09
N MET A 166 -25.96 -8.25 -11.58
CA MET A 166 -25.63 -7.26 -12.60
C MET A 166 -25.85 -7.73 -14.04
N GLU A 167 -26.27 -8.99 -14.27
CA GLU A 167 -26.47 -9.59 -15.60
C GLU A 167 -27.41 -8.77 -16.51
N LYS A 168 -28.33 -8.00 -15.91
CA LYS A 168 -29.26 -7.13 -16.65
C LYS A 168 -28.60 -5.88 -17.22
N PHE A 169 -27.50 -5.42 -16.61
CA PHE A 169 -26.80 -4.19 -16.95
C PHE A 169 -25.55 -4.48 -17.79
N VAL A 170 -24.82 -5.55 -17.44
CA VAL A 170 -23.53 -5.90 -18.07
C VAL A 170 -23.46 -7.40 -18.41
N PRO A 171 -22.86 -7.79 -19.55
CA PRO A 171 -22.66 -9.19 -19.88
C PRO A 171 -21.79 -9.91 -18.84
N VAL A 172 -22.23 -11.09 -18.40
CA VAL A 172 -21.48 -11.88 -17.42
C VAL A 172 -20.23 -12.51 -18.07
N PRO A 173 -19.01 -12.26 -17.54
CA PRO A 173 -17.80 -12.94 -17.98
C PRO A 173 -17.89 -14.45 -17.83
N GLU A 174 -17.38 -15.22 -18.80
CA GLU A 174 -17.48 -16.70 -18.81
C GLU A 174 -16.99 -17.36 -17.51
N ILE A 175 -15.96 -16.78 -16.89
CA ILE A 175 -15.37 -17.26 -15.64
C ILE A 175 -16.30 -17.12 -14.43
N LEU A 176 -17.27 -16.19 -14.47
CA LEU A 176 -18.22 -15.92 -13.39
C LEU A 176 -19.60 -16.57 -13.62
N LYS A 177 -19.81 -17.30 -14.72
CA LYS A 177 -21.12 -17.95 -15.01
C LYS A 177 -21.40 -19.19 -14.15
N SER A 178 -20.37 -19.83 -13.63
CA SER A 178 -20.50 -21.13 -12.95
C SER A 178 -20.44 -20.99 -11.43
N LEU A 179 -21.39 -21.61 -10.72
CA LEU A 179 -21.29 -21.76 -9.26
C LEU A 179 -20.39 -22.94 -8.89
N LEU A 180 -19.70 -22.83 -7.76
CA LEU A 180 -19.05 -23.97 -7.14
C LEU A 180 -20.14 -24.97 -6.69
N GLY A 181 -20.11 -26.21 -7.18
CA GLY A 181 -20.95 -27.30 -6.64
C GLY A 181 -21.75 -28.14 -7.64
N GLU A 182 -21.85 -27.75 -8.92
CA GLU A 182 -22.58 -28.56 -9.93
C GLU A 182 -21.77 -29.75 -10.44
N ASP A 183 -20.44 -29.62 -10.44
CA ASP A 183 -19.46 -30.66 -10.80
C ASP A 183 -18.13 -30.31 -10.12
N SER A 184 -17.57 -31.22 -9.32
CA SER A 184 -16.34 -30.97 -8.53
C SER A 184 -15.14 -30.65 -9.41
N GLU A 185 -14.98 -31.31 -10.56
CA GLU A 185 -13.82 -31.09 -11.44
C GLU A 185 -13.94 -29.76 -12.17
N LYS A 186 -15.14 -29.46 -12.69
CA LYS A 186 -15.42 -28.18 -13.36
C LYS A 186 -15.31 -27.00 -12.40
N SER A 187 -15.76 -27.17 -11.15
CA SER A 187 -15.66 -26.15 -10.10
C SER A 187 -14.19 -25.84 -9.78
N GLN A 188 -13.36 -26.87 -9.62
CA GLN A 188 -11.93 -26.69 -9.38
C GLN A 188 -11.21 -26.02 -10.55
N ALA A 189 -11.52 -26.42 -11.79
CA ALA A 189 -10.94 -25.79 -12.96
C ALA A 189 -11.33 -24.31 -13.11
N THR A 190 -12.55 -23.95 -12.71
CA THR A 190 -13.03 -22.56 -12.76
C THR A 190 -12.38 -21.72 -11.67
N LEU A 191 -12.29 -22.24 -10.45
CA LEU A 191 -11.57 -21.57 -9.35
C LEU A 191 -10.08 -21.38 -9.69
N LEU A 192 -9.46 -22.34 -10.38
CA LEU A 192 -8.08 -22.22 -10.85
C LEU A 192 -7.91 -21.06 -11.82
N LYS A 193 -8.82 -20.93 -12.80
CA LYS A 193 -8.81 -19.78 -13.72
C LYS A 193 -9.06 -18.46 -12.98
N PHE A 194 -9.93 -18.46 -11.98
CA PHE A 194 -10.20 -17.24 -11.22
C PHE A 194 -8.96 -16.82 -10.42
N GLY A 195 -8.31 -17.78 -9.76
CA GLY A 195 -7.03 -17.55 -9.10
C GLY A 195 -5.94 -17.06 -10.06
N GLN A 196 -5.93 -17.51 -11.32
CA GLN A 196 -5.02 -16.98 -12.34
C GLN A 196 -5.25 -15.48 -12.61
N CYS A 197 -6.51 -15.04 -12.70
CA CYS A 197 -6.83 -13.61 -12.81
C CYS A 197 -6.37 -12.84 -11.56
N VAL A 198 -6.69 -13.36 -10.37
CA VAL A 198 -6.25 -12.78 -9.09
C VAL A 198 -4.73 -12.60 -9.04
N GLN A 199 -3.97 -13.64 -9.37
CA GLN A 199 -2.52 -13.59 -9.39
C GLN A 199 -1.98 -12.58 -10.42
N SER A 200 -2.62 -12.49 -11.58
CA SER A 200 -2.21 -11.57 -12.64
C SER A 200 -2.31 -10.13 -12.19
N VAL A 201 -3.35 -9.79 -11.43
CA VAL A 201 -3.54 -8.45 -10.87
C VAL A 201 -2.61 -8.21 -9.67
N ILE A 202 -2.56 -9.11 -8.68
CA ILE A 202 -1.72 -8.97 -7.47
C ILE A 202 -0.25 -8.74 -7.81
N SER A 203 0.26 -9.38 -8.86
CA SER A 203 1.67 -9.29 -9.25
C SER A 203 2.04 -7.99 -9.98
N ARG A 204 1.08 -7.08 -10.22
CA ARG A 204 1.23 -5.90 -11.09
C ARG A 204 0.61 -4.61 -10.56
N ALA A 205 -0.21 -4.69 -9.52
CA ALA A 205 -0.91 -3.53 -9.01
C ALA A 205 0.06 -2.59 -8.28
N PHE A 206 -0.14 -1.30 -8.50
CA PHE A 206 0.54 -0.20 -7.81
C PHE A 206 -0.53 0.64 -7.09
N THR A 207 -0.17 1.23 -5.96
CA THR A 207 -0.98 2.27 -5.32
C THR A 207 -0.76 3.57 -6.08
N VAL A 208 -1.82 4.20 -6.59
CA VAL A 208 -1.72 5.40 -7.44
C VAL A 208 -1.95 6.68 -6.66
N ASP A 209 -3.11 6.80 -5.99
CA ASP A 209 -3.46 7.88 -5.07
C ASP A 209 -4.70 7.49 -4.24
N LYS A 210 -5.16 8.39 -3.38
CA LYS A 210 -6.38 8.24 -2.57
C LYS A 210 -7.63 7.92 -3.39
N TYR A 211 -7.76 8.50 -4.59
CA TYR A 211 -8.93 8.33 -5.45
C TYR A 211 -8.90 7.01 -6.25
N HIS A 212 -7.77 6.70 -6.90
CA HIS A 212 -7.61 5.53 -7.74
C HIS A 212 -7.22 4.27 -6.96
N GLY A 213 -6.63 4.42 -5.77
CA GLY A 213 -6.17 3.32 -4.92
C GLY A 213 -5.23 2.36 -5.66
N LEU A 214 -5.45 1.05 -5.46
CA LEU A 214 -4.74 0.01 -6.20
C LEU A 214 -5.20 -0.04 -7.66
N SER A 215 -4.25 0.06 -8.58
CA SER A 215 -4.48 0.09 -10.03
C SER A 215 -3.43 -0.70 -10.81
N LEU A 216 -3.77 -1.17 -12.01
CA LEU A 216 -2.74 -1.64 -12.95
C LEU A 216 -2.24 -0.45 -13.77
N VAL A 217 -0.93 -0.23 -13.75
CA VAL A 217 -0.27 0.88 -14.42
C VAL A 217 0.55 0.31 -15.59
N PRO A 218 0.02 0.30 -16.84
CA PRO A 218 0.65 -0.41 -17.94
C PRO A 218 2.04 0.15 -18.25
N GLY A 219 3.06 -0.70 -18.28
CA GLY A 219 4.44 -0.27 -18.55
C GLY A 219 5.29 -0.11 -17.27
N ALA A 220 4.69 0.32 -16.15
CA ALA A 220 5.38 0.32 -14.86
C ALA A 220 5.69 -1.11 -14.40
N ASP A 221 4.82 -2.07 -14.72
CA ASP A 221 4.97 -3.50 -14.45
C ASP A 221 6.02 -4.22 -15.32
N LEU A 222 6.68 -3.51 -16.24
CA LEU A 222 7.82 -4.03 -17.01
C LEU A 222 9.14 -3.99 -16.21
N PHE A 223 9.24 -3.08 -15.24
CA PHE A 223 10.44 -2.94 -14.42
C PHE A 223 10.50 -4.05 -13.36
N ASN A 224 11.62 -4.77 -13.34
CA ASN A 224 11.79 -5.92 -12.48
C ASN A 224 12.20 -5.53 -11.07
N HIS A 225 11.95 -6.41 -10.10
CA HIS A 225 12.38 -6.19 -8.72
C HIS A 225 13.87 -6.48 -8.52
N LEU A 226 14.58 -5.59 -7.82
CA LEU A 226 15.87 -5.88 -7.21
C LEU A 226 15.74 -5.86 -5.68
N LEU A 227 16.26 -6.90 -5.02
CA LEU A 227 16.25 -6.95 -3.57
C LEU A 227 17.09 -5.82 -2.96
N PRO A 228 16.65 -5.24 -1.83
CA PRO A 228 17.49 -4.36 -1.04
C PRO A 228 18.64 -5.13 -0.39
N VAL A 229 19.60 -4.39 0.16
CA VAL A 229 20.75 -4.96 0.88
C VAL A 229 20.80 -4.48 2.31
N LEU A 230 21.26 -5.36 3.20
CA LEU A 230 21.52 -4.99 4.59
C LEU A 230 22.95 -4.43 4.71
N GLU A 231 23.06 -3.11 4.91
CA GLU A 231 24.32 -2.40 5.16
C GLU A 231 24.24 -1.70 6.51
N ASP A 232 25.24 -1.89 7.38
CA ASP A 232 25.30 -1.27 8.72
C ASP A 232 24.07 -1.54 9.62
N ASN A 233 23.38 -2.67 9.40
CA ASN A 233 22.10 -3.06 10.02
C ASN A 233 20.88 -2.22 9.59
N VAL A 234 21.01 -1.48 8.49
CA VAL A 234 19.91 -0.75 7.85
C VAL A 234 19.65 -1.39 6.49
N ILE A 235 18.37 -1.58 6.15
CA ILE A 235 17.96 -2.07 4.84
C ILE A 235 18.08 -0.88 3.89
N LYS A 236 18.95 -0.99 2.88
CA LYS A 236 19.12 0.05 1.87
C LYS A 236 18.45 -0.36 0.56
N PRO A 237 17.60 0.52 -0.01
CA PRO A 237 17.05 0.35 -1.34
C PRO A 237 18.17 0.21 -2.39
N ARG A 238 17.86 -0.41 -3.53
CA ARG A 238 18.81 -0.68 -4.63
C ARG A 238 18.25 -0.44 -6.02
N GLU A 239 16.99 -0.09 -6.10
CA GLU A 239 16.29 0.25 -7.32
C GLU A 239 17.03 1.33 -8.11
N ASN A 240 16.97 1.19 -9.43
CA ASN A 240 17.44 2.18 -10.38
C ASN A 240 16.35 3.17 -10.73
N VAL A 241 15.11 2.71 -10.65
CA VAL A 241 13.94 3.48 -10.98
C VAL A 241 12.95 3.44 -9.82
N HIS A 242 12.18 4.51 -9.67
CA HIS A 242 11.17 4.62 -8.64
C HIS A 242 9.85 5.06 -9.28
N PHE A 243 8.75 4.52 -8.75
CA PHE A 243 7.40 4.85 -9.20
C PHE A 243 6.88 6.02 -8.37
N VAL A 244 6.62 7.14 -9.01
CA VAL A 244 6.20 8.39 -8.38
C VAL A 244 4.77 8.72 -8.83
N CYS A 245 3.94 9.11 -7.89
CA CYS A 245 2.65 9.72 -8.16
C CYS A 245 2.50 10.90 -7.22
N ASP A 246 2.10 12.06 -7.74
CA ASP A 246 1.75 13.18 -6.88
C ASP A 246 0.47 12.81 -6.11
N HIS A 247 0.59 12.69 -4.80
CA HIS A 247 -0.51 12.50 -3.86
C HIS A 247 -0.79 13.85 -3.20
N ASP A 248 -1.88 14.50 -3.60
CA ASP A 248 -2.33 15.69 -2.90
C ASP A 248 -3.07 15.25 -1.63
N GLU A 249 -2.67 15.78 -0.46
CA GLU A 249 -3.32 15.46 0.81
C GLU A 249 -4.80 15.84 0.78
N ASP A 250 -5.12 16.93 0.07
CA ASP A 250 -6.45 17.47 -0.14
C ASP A 250 -7.19 16.76 -1.30
N LEU A 251 -6.65 15.68 -1.86
CA LEU A 251 -7.33 14.89 -2.89
C LEU A 251 -8.48 14.09 -2.27
N CYS A 252 -9.70 14.34 -2.75
CA CYS A 252 -10.87 13.59 -2.31
C CYS A 252 -10.90 12.15 -2.86
N GLU A 253 -11.04 11.16 -1.97
CA GLU A 253 -11.22 9.74 -2.29
C GLU A 253 -12.49 9.45 -3.11
N GLU A 254 -13.53 10.28 -2.94
CA GLU A 254 -14.82 10.07 -3.59
C GLU A 254 -14.83 10.58 -5.03
N CYS A 255 -14.42 11.83 -5.26
CA CYS A 255 -14.53 12.48 -6.57
C CYS A 255 -13.21 12.77 -7.28
N GLY A 256 -12.05 12.66 -6.61
CA GLY A 256 -10.74 12.88 -7.21
C GLY A 256 -10.41 14.35 -7.47
N GLU A 257 -11.17 15.28 -6.88
CA GLU A 257 -10.95 16.72 -6.97
C GLU A 257 -10.42 17.27 -5.64
N ILE A 258 -9.55 18.28 -5.71
CA ILE A 258 -8.99 18.98 -4.56
C ILE A 258 -9.97 20.06 -4.08
N GLY A 259 -10.17 20.17 -2.76
CA GLY A 259 -11.01 21.20 -2.16
C GLY A 259 -12.50 21.07 -2.49
N CYS A 260 -12.98 19.83 -2.69
CA CYS A 260 -14.39 19.56 -2.90
C CYS A 260 -15.18 19.52 -1.58
N SER A 261 -16.51 19.63 -1.66
CA SER A 261 -17.38 19.63 -0.48
C SER A 261 -17.37 18.32 0.32
N HIS A 262 -16.93 17.19 -0.25
CA HIS A 262 -16.86 15.92 0.49
C HIS A 262 -15.75 15.93 1.56
N LEU A 263 -14.76 16.81 1.42
CA LEU A 263 -13.69 16.97 2.41
C LEU A 263 -14.14 17.79 3.63
N GLU A 264 -15.20 18.59 3.48
CA GLU A 264 -15.73 19.46 4.54
C GLU A 264 -16.51 18.68 5.61
N ASP A 265 -17.01 17.48 5.29
CA ASP A 265 -17.82 16.65 6.19
C ASP A 265 -16.99 15.88 7.24
N GLU A 266 -15.67 15.74 7.05
CA GLU A 266 -14.79 15.04 8.00
C GLU A 266 -14.34 15.94 9.17
N ASP A 267 -14.20 17.25 8.94
CA ASP A 267 -13.69 18.21 9.93
C ASP A 267 -14.73 18.70 10.96
N GLU A 268 -16.04 18.56 10.71
CA GLU A 268 -17.07 19.03 11.64
C GLU A 268 -17.34 18.10 12.84
N SER A 269 -16.59 17.00 13.00
CA SER A 269 -16.81 16.02 14.06
C SER A 269 -15.92 16.15 15.31
N GLU A 270 -14.90 17.03 15.32
CA GLU A 270 -13.98 17.18 16.46
C GLU A 270 -14.05 18.50 17.24
N GLU A 271 -14.92 19.46 16.92
CA GLU A 271 -15.12 20.67 17.74
C GLU A 271 -16.53 20.76 18.33
N ASN A 272 -16.81 19.95 19.35
CA ASN A 272 -17.83 20.30 20.36
C ASN A 272 -17.40 19.90 21.77
N GLY A 273 -16.21 20.37 22.14
CA GLY A 273 -15.82 20.55 23.52
C GLY A 273 -15.55 22.02 23.78
N GLU A 274 -16.53 22.76 24.32
CA GLU A 274 -16.35 23.47 25.60
C GLU A 274 -17.53 24.39 25.98
N ASN A 275 -17.98 24.18 27.23
CA ASN A 275 -18.48 25.15 28.21
C ASN A 275 -19.86 25.80 28.02
N GLU A 276 -20.77 25.49 28.95
CA GLU A 276 -21.37 26.56 29.76
C GLU A 276 -21.73 26.03 31.16
N ASP A 277 -20.91 26.43 32.12
CA ASP A 277 -21.23 26.45 33.55
C ASP A 277 -22.55 27.21 33.77
N ASN A 278 -23.51 26.59 34.47
CA ASN A 278 -24.45 27.32 35.31
C ASN A 278 -25.01 26.40 36.40
N ASP A 279 -24.33 26.45 37.55
CA ASP A 279 -24.87 26.05 38.84
C ASP A 279 -25.92 27.09 39.29
N PRO A 280 -27.09 26.67 39.79
CA PRO A 280 -27.61 27.34 40.95
C PRO A 280 -28.06 26.35 42.04
N ASP A 281 -27.31 26.40 43.15
CA ASP A 281 -27.74 26.31 44.54
C ASP A 281 -29.27 26.39 44.77
N SER A 282 -29.86 25.34 45.36
CA SER A 282 -30.66 25.48 46.59
C SER A 282 -31.07 24.12 47.17
N ASP A 283 -30.40 23.76 48.26
CA ASP A 283 -30.91 23.37 49.59
C ASP A 283 -32.15 22.46 49.76
N ALA A 284 -31.97 21.58 50.74
CA ALA A 284 -32.97 20.98 51.63
C ALA A 284 -33.91 19.87 51.11
N GLY A 285 -33.65 18.68 51.65
CA GLY A 285 -34.64 18.11 52.57
C GLY A 285 -35.22 16.75 52.19
N ALA A 286 -34.64 15.73 52.82
CA ALA A 286 -35.33 14.64 53.51
C ALA A 286 -36.45 13.86 52.79
N GLY A 287 -36.25 12.54 52.75
CA GLY A 287 -37.31 11.63 53.18
C GLY A 287 -37.53 10.42 52.29
N ASN A 288 -37.00 9.28 52.78
CA ASN A 288 -37.62 7.96 52.78
C ASN A 288 -38.64 7.64 51.67
N GLY A 289 -38.25 6.70 50.82
CA GLY A 289 -38.63 5.31 51.11
C GLY A 289 -39.60 4.66 50.13
N ILE A 290 -39.36 3.35 50.00
CA ILE A 290 -40.29 2.28 49.62
C ILE A 290 -40.49 2.18 48.10
N ASP A 291 -39.77 1.27 47.43
CA ASP A 291 -40.01 -0.18 47.28
C ASP A 291 -41.02 -0.51 46.16
N LEU A 292 -40.48 -1.32 45.24
CA LEU A 292 -41.07 -2.47 44.58
C LEU A 292 -41.99 -2.24 43.37
N ASP A 293 -41.48 -2.81 42.28
CA ASP A 293 -42.16 -3.74 41.37
C ASP A 293 -43.43 -3.23 40.68
N THR A 294 -43.46 -3.30 39.36
CA THR A 294 -43.97 -4.51 38.68
C THR A 294 -43.84 -4.33 37.18
N GLU A 295 -43.48 -5.44 36.56
CA GLU A 295 -43.39 -5.76 35.16
C GLU A 295 -44.65 -5.45 34.31
N ASN A 296 -44.40 -5.55 33.00
CA ASN A 296 -45.27 -6.06 31.95
C ASN A 296 -46.22 -5.08 31.25
N GLY A 297 -46.19 -5.20 29.92
CA GLY A 297 -47.42 -5.09 29.14
C GLY A 297 -47.30 -4.25 27.89
N ASP A 298 -46.59 -4.80 26.90
CA ASP A 298 -47.14 -5.14 25.59
C ASP A 298 -48.13 -4.20 24.89
N LEU A 299 -47.82 -4.07 23.59
CA LEU A 299 -48.76 -4.04 22.46
C LEU A 299 -49.45 -2.73 22.08
N ASN A 300 -49.02 -2.32 20.88
CA ASN A 300 -49.85 -2.15 19.70
C ASN A 300 -50.57 -0.82 19.46
N GLU A 301 -50.22 -0.32 18.28
CA GLU A 301 -51.13 -0.08 17.16
C GLU A 301 -51.80 1.28 17.01
N LEU A 302 -51.74 1.68 15.74
CA LEU A 302 -52.66 2.54 15.00
C LEU A 302 -52.50 4.03 15.37
N GLY A 303 -52.13 4.89 14.43
CA GLY A 303 -52.39 4.85 13.01
C GLY A 303 -53.20 6.08 12.63
N SER A 304 -53.05 6.44 11.37
CA SER A 304 -53.97 7.26 10.58
C SER A 304 -53.99 8.77 10.84
N GLU A 305 -53.44 9.44 9.83
CA GLU A 305 -54.19 10.33 8.93
C GLU A 305 -54.45 11.78 9.33
N GLY A 306 -54.06 12.63 8.36
CA GLY A 306 -54.89 13.73 7.86
C GLY A 306 -54.79 14.99 8.70
N GLY A 307 -54.27 16.10 8.20
CA GLY A 307 -54.40 16.64 6.85
C GLY A 307 -55.07 18.00 6.95
N SER A 308 -54.76 18.87 5.98
CA SER A 308 -55.45 20.14 5.69
C SER A 308 -55.11 21.28 6.69
N VAL A 309 -55.06 22.58 6.35
CA VAL A 309 -55.42 23.33 5.14
C VAL A 309 -55.08 24.81 5.41
N LEU A 310 -54.78 25.59 4.35
CA LEU A 310 -54.93 27.05 4.19
C LEU A 310 -54.10 27.97 5.13
N GLY A 311 -53.47 29.07 4.72
CA GLY A 311 -53.72 29.96 3.59
C GLY A 311 -53.99 31.39 4.09
N SER A 312 -53.33 32.37 3.45
CA SER A 312 -53.69 33.80 3.26
C SER A 312 -53.17 34.91 4.20
N GLY A 313 -52.72 36.00 3.54
CA GLY A 313 -52.89 37.41 3.92
C GLY A 313 -51.62 38.12 4.42
N GLU A 314 -50.80 38.79 3.58
CA GLU A 314 -50.93 40.15 3.00
C GLU A 314 -51.17 41.31 3.99
N LYS A 315 -50.19 42.26 4.06
CA LYS A 315 -50.26 43.71 3.73
C LYS A 315 -49.07 44.49 4.34
N GLU A 316 -48.21 45.17 3.56
CA GLU A 316 -48.31 46.59 3.05
C GLU A 316 -48.05 47.65 4.17
N VAL A 317 -47.28 48.76 4.08
CA VAL A 317 -46.87 49.71 3.02
C VAL A 317 -45.67 50.59 3.48
N GLY A 318 -44.83 51.05 2.52
CA GLY A 318 -44.38 52.47 2.37
C GLY A 318 -42.91 52.81 2.68
N GLU A 319 -42.18 53.71 1.99
CA GLU A 319 -42.36 54.51 0.75
C GLU A 319 -41.05 55.32 0.50
N GLY A 320 -40.72 55.68 -0.76
CA GLY A 320 -39.83 56.81 -1.15
C GLY A 320 -38.56 56.49 -1.99
N GLN A 321 -38.61 56.49 -3.35
CA GLN A 321 -38.20 57.55 -4.33
C GLN A 321 -36.66 57.77 -4.49
N GLY A 322 -36.02 57.80 -5.67
CA GLY A 322 -36.42 57.73 -7.08
C GLY A 322 -35.21 57.86 -8.05
N GLU A 323 -35.44 57.49 -9.34
CA GLU A 323 -34.88 57.98 -10.66
C GLU A 323 -33.34 58.08 -10.86
N GLY A 324 -32.68 57.76 -11.98
CA GLY A 324 -33.00 57.30 -13.35
C GLY A 324 -31.81 57.56 -14.31
N GLU A 325 -31.66 56.70 -15.33
CA GLU A 325 -31.04 56.86 -16.69
C GLU A 325 -29.51 56.93 -16.98
N MET A 326 -29.19 56.30 -18.14
CA MET A 326 -27.91 56.17 -18.87
C MET A 326 -27.58 57.40 -19.74
N ASP A 327 -26.30 57.63 -20.11
CA ASP A 327 -25.94 58.08 -21.48
C ASP A 327 -24.44 57.92 -21.86
N LEU A 328 -24.20 58.02 -23.17
CA LEU A 328 -23.02 57.77 -24.04
C LEU A 328 -21.95 58.89 -24.14
N CYS A 329 -20.76 58.46 -24.61
CA CYS A 329 -19.74 59.08 -25.51
C CYS A 329 -19.32 60.57 -25.44
N GLU A 330 -18.00 60.84 -25.51
CA GLU A 330 -17.40 61.85 -26.43
C GLU A 330 -15.86 61.72 -26.57
N GLU A 331 -15.37 61.83 -27.83
CA GLU A 331 -13.96 62.01 -28.26
C GLU A 331 -13.55 63.49 -28.28
N LEU A 332 -12.23 63.79 -28.22
CA LEU A 332 -11.48 64.88 -28.90
C LEU A 332 -10.05 64.94 -28.26
N THR A 333 -8.89 65.20 -28.87
CA THR A 333 -8.36 65.37 -30.24
C THR A 333 -6.82 65.44 -30.17
N VAL A 334 -6.14 65.16 -31.29
CA VAL A 334 -4.69 65.31 -31.55
C VAL A 334 -4.37 66.74 -32.03
N ALA A 335 -3.32 67.40 -31.52
CA ALA A 335 -2.58 68.46 -32.25
C ALA A 335 -1.32 68.99 -31.52
N MET A 336 -0.16 68.83 -32.20
CA MET A 336 1.02 69.76 -32.26
C MET A 336 1.93 69.81 -31.00
N VAL A 337 3.27 69.68 -31.03
CA VAL A 337 4.31 70.22 -31.94
C VAL A 337 5.64 69.43 -31.81
N ASP A 338 6.20 69.00 -32.95
CA ASP A 338 7.59 69.00 -33.46
C ASP A 338 8.81 68.97 -32.50
N GLU A 339 9.66 67.93 -32.61
CA GLU A 339 10.93 67.83 -33.40
C GLU A 339 12.14 68.52 -32.76
N MET A 340 13.22 67.74 -32.56
CA MET A 340 14.60 67.99 -33.02
C MET A 340 15.53 66.94 -32.38
N GLU A 341 16.01 65.97 -33.17
CA GLU A 341 17.37 65.90 -33.76
C GLU A 341 18.39 65.24 -32.80
N ASN A 342 18.75 63.97 -33.04
CA ASN A 342 19.89 63.47 -33.82
C ASN A 342 21.21 63.47 -33.05
N GLU A 343 21.83 62.29 -32.87
CA GLU A 343 23.25 62.07 -33.18
C GLU A 343 23.58 60.57 -33.27
N ASP A 344 24.20 60.21 -34.40
CA ASP A 344 24.68 58.88 -34.80
C ASP A 344 25.94 58.43 -34.04
N GLY A 345 26.16 57.11 -33.99
CA GLY A 345 27.46 56.54 -33.62
C GLY A 345 27.50 55.01 -33.78
N GLU A 346 27.94 54.54 -34.96
CA GLU A 346 28.39 53.17 -35.20
C GLU A 346 29.67 52.84 -34.40
N THR A 347 29.80 51.61 -33.88
CA THR A 347 30.95 50.70 -34.15
C THR A 347 30.77 49.32 -33.47
N ASP A 348 30.96 48.30 -34.31
CA ASP A 348 31.68 47.03 -34.12
C ASP A 348 31.16 45.89 -33.22
N ARG A 349 31.10 44.74 -33.89
CA ARG A 349 30.83 43.37 -33.46
C ARG A 349 31.99 42.80 -32.63
N ASP A 350 31.68 41.90 -31.70
CA ASP A 350 32.14 40.50 -31.77
C ASP A 350 31.37 39.64 -30.76
N ASP A 351 31.09 38.41 -31.20
CA ASP A 351 30.19 37.42 -30.63
C ASP A 351 30.79 36.67 -29.41
N GLU A 352 29.99 36.42 -28.38
CA GLU A 352 30.04 35.16 -27.62
C GLU A 352 28.60 34.69 -27.34
N GLU A 353 28.22 33.62 -28.02
CA GLU A 353 26.94 32.90 -27.86
C GLU A 353 26.88 32.19 -26.51
N ILE A 354 25.87 32.55 -25.70
CA ILE A 354 25.28 31.67 -24.70
C ILE A 354 24.22 30.84 -25.44
N SER A 355 24.52 29.57 -25.66
CA SER A 355 23.66 28.58 -26.33
C SER A 355 22.46 28.21 -25.44
N THR A 356 21.38 28.98 -25.56
CA THR A 356 20.02 28.52 -25.30
C THR A 356 19.47 27.89 -26.58
N LEU A 357 19.32 26.57 -26.64
CA LEU A 357 18.40 25.91 -27.58
C LEU A 357 17.07 25.84 -26.82
N SER A 358 16.02 26.63 -27.10
CA SER A 358 15.37 26.97 -28.37
C SER A 358 15.04 25.73 -29.20
N LEU A 359 13.85 25.18 -28.90
CA LEU A 359 13.07 24.40 -29.86
C LEU A 359 12.91 25.24 -31.14
N ASN A 360 13.36 24.69 -32.26
CA ASN A 360 13.36 25.36 -33.56
C ASN A 360 11.92 25.71 -34.01
N GLU A 361 11.60 27.01 -33.98
CA GLU A 361 10.61 27.60 -34.87
C GLU A 361 11.23 27.67 -36.28
N ASN A 362 10.71 26.85 -37.20
CA ASN A 362 11.00 26.74 -38.65
C ASN A 362 11.67 25.42 -39.09
N GLU A 363 11.05 24.30 -38.75
CA GLU A 363 10.57 23.46 -39.85
C GLU A 363 9.08 23.75 -40.01
N GLU A 364 8.70 24.46 -41.09
CA GLU A 364 7.37 24.33 -41.68
C GLU A 364 7.21 22.88 -42.16
N LEU A 365 7.04 21.95 -41.21
CA LEU A 365 6.24 20.77 -41.42
C LEU A 365 4.86 21.31 -41.75
N SER A 366 4.52 21.25 -43.03
CA SER A 366 3.20 21.56 -43.55
C SER A 366 2.13 21.17 -42.53
N LEU A 367 1.53 22.18 -41.89
CA LEU A 367 0.30 22.12 -41.08
C LEU A 367 -0.83 21.67 -42.00
N GLY A 368 -0.78 20.39 -42.30
CA GLY A 368 -1.45 19.72 -43.39
C GLY A 368 -1.68 18.27 -43.02
N LYS A 369 -2.20 18.05 -41.82
CA LYS A 369 -3.10 16.96 -41.44
C LYS A 369 -3.57 17.23 -40.01
N ILE A 370 -4.88 17.16 -39.84
CA ILE A 370 -5.61 17.22 -38.57
C ILE A 370 -4.85 16.34 -37.56
N ALA A 371 -4.24 16.95 -36.53
CA ALA A 371 -3.81 16.18 -35.37
C ALA A 371 -5.08 15.55 -34.78
N ASP A 372 -5.04 14.25 -34.52
CA ASP A 372 -6.15 13.54 -33.90
C ASP A 372 -6.50 14.27 -32.59
N PRO A 373 -7.74 14.73 -32.38
CA PRO A 373 -8.14 15.41 -31.14
C PRO A 373 -7.69 14.65 -29.88
N ALA A 374 -7.73 13.31 -29.92
CA ALA A 374 -7.29 12.47 -28.81
C ALA A 374 -5.77 12.58 -28.52
N GLN A 375 -4.94 12.77 -29.55
CA GLN A 375 -3.49 12.97 -29.35
C GLN A 375 -3.17 14.35 -28.79
N ALA A 376 -3.98 15.36 -29.11
CA ALA A 376 -3.83 16.70 -28.55
C ALA A 376 -4.21 16.72 -27.07
N GLU A 377 -5.32 16.06 -26.70
CA GLU A 377 -5.77 15.90 -25.31
C GLU A 377 -4.75 15.14 -24.47
N LEU A 378 -4.24 14.01 -24.97
CA LEU A 378 -3.17 13.26 -24.29
C LEU A 378 -1.91 14.12 -24.08
N ALA A 379 -1.51 14.91 -25.08
CA ALA A 379 -0.36 15.79 -24.94
C ALA A 379 -0.59 16.87 -23.87
N GLU A 380 -1.81 17.39 -23.74
CA GLU A 380 -2.18 18.34 -22.69
C GLU A 380 -2.15 17.70 -21.30
N GLU A 381 -2.68 16.48 -21.15
CA GLU A 381 -2.62 15.73 -19.88
C GLU A 381 -1.18 15.43 -19.44
N LEU A 382 -0.31 15.01 -20.36
CA LEU A 382 1.08 14.65 -20.06
C LEU A 382 1.94 15.85 -19.61
N LEU A 383 1.52 17.09 -19.93
CA LEU A 383 2.19 18.31 -19.47
C LEU A 383 1.97 18.55 -17.98
N ASP A 384 0.86 18.07 -17.42
CA ASP A 384 0.52 18.19 -16.00
C ASP A 384 0.99 16.94 -15.23
N GLY A 385 2.17 17.03 -14.61
CA GLY A 385 2.75 15.93 -13.83
C GLY A 385 1.85 15.43 -12.70
N SER A 386 1.06 16.32 -12.09
CA SER A 386 0.18 15.99 -10.95
C SER A 386 -0.94 15.02 -11.30
N LYS A 387 -1.30 14.95 -12.59
CA LYS A 387 -2.29 14.04 -13.15
C LYS A 387 -1.70 12.76 -13.69
N CYS A 388 -0.42 12.52 -13.45
CA CYS A 388 0.31 11.39 -14.01
C CYS A 388 0.92 10.49 -12.95
N CYS A 389 1.24 9.27 -13.37
CA CYS A 389 2.13 8.34 -12.69
C CYS A 389 3.43 8.29 -13.48
N ASP A 390 4.56 8.45 -12.80
CA ASP A 390 5.88 8.52 -13.41
C ASP A 390 6.76 7.34 -12.96
N ILE A 391 7.65 6.90 -13.86
CA ILE A 391 8.84 6.13 -13.49
C ILE A 391 10.03 7.03 -13.73
N VAL A 392 10.75 7.35 -12.66
CA VAL A 392 11.93 8.20 -12.70
C VAL A 392 13.20 7.41 -12.42
N LEU A 393 14.30 7.76 -13.08
CA LEU A 393 15.62 7.21 -12.84
C LEU A 393 16.20 7.83 -11.56
N THR A 394 16.35 7.02 -10.51
CA THR A 394 16.94 7.43 -9.24
C THR A 394 18.43 7.08 -9.15
N ARG A 395 18.86 6.00 -9.82
CA ARG A 395 20.25 5.53 -9.83
C ARG A 395 20.63 4.95 -11.17
N SER A 396 21.84 5.26 -11.64
CA SER A 396 22.36 4.75 -12.91
C SER A 396 22.38 3.22 -12.97
N ALA A 397 22.05 2.68 -14.15
CA ALA A 397 22.07 1.26 -14.41
C ALA A 397 23.49 0.66 -14.26
N SER A 398 23.58 -0.54 -13.68
CA SER A 398 24.87 -1.19 -13.44
C SER A 398 25.25 -2.19 -14.54
N ALA A 399 26.54 -2.20 -14.90
CA ALA A 399 27.12 -3.22 -15.77
C ALA A 399 26.98 -4.65 -15.18
N GLU A 400 26.87 -4.79 -13.85
CA GLU A 400 26.64 -6.07 -13.16
C GLU A 400 25.36 -6.76 -13.65
N TYR A 401 24.34 -5.97 -13.99
CA TYR A 401 23.04 -6.46 -14.44
C TYR A 401 22.82 -6.21 -15.94
N ASN A 402 23.90 -6.10 -16.72
CA ASN A 402 23.84 -5.78 -18.15
C ASN A 402 22.98 -4.53 -18.44
N TYR A 403 22.99 -3.56 -17.53
CA TYR A 403 22.21 -2.33 -17.59
C TYR A 403 20.69 -2.53 -17.58
N GLU A 404 20.19 -3.64 -17.01
CA GLU A 404 18.77 -3.78 -16.65
C GLU A 404 18.41 -2.77 -15.55
N LEU A 405 17.27 -2.11 -15.69
CA LEU A 405 16.72 -1.18 -14.74
C LEU A 405 15.71 -1.91 -13.84
N PHE A 406 15.90 -1.76 -12.53
CA PHE A 406 15.06 -2.41 -11.54
C PHE A 406 14.26 -1.38 -10.73
N ASN A 407 13.03 -1.74 -10.42
CA ASN A 407 12.20 -1.12 -9.41
C ASN A 407 12.33 -1.89 -8.08
N THR A 408 11.77 -1.36 -7.00
CA THR A 408 11.44 -2.12 -5.79
C THR A 408 9.99 -2.61 -5.86
N TYR A 409 9.72 -3.79 -5.29
CA TYR A 409 8.35 -4.28 -5.08
C TYR A 409 7.94 -4.08 -3.61
N GLY A 410 8.67 -3.24 -2.89
CA GLY A 410 8.62 -3.07 -1.45
C GLY A 410 9.93 -3.54 -0.81
N ASN A 411 10.61 -2.63 -0.13
CA ASN A 411 11.90 -2.88 0.51
C ASN A 411 11.82 -3.76 1.76
N ASN A 412 10.62 -4.00 2.30
CA ASN A 412 10.40 -4.78 3.53
C ASN A 412 9.78 -6.17 3.31
N LEU A 413 9.59 -6.61 2.06
CA LEU A 413 8.92 -7.88 1.79
C LEU A 413 9.77 -9.10 2.14
N SER A 414 9.22 -9.95 3.02
CA SER A 414 9.77 -11.28 3.28
C SER A 414 9.54 -12.22 2.11
N ASN A 415 10.32 -13.30 2.05
CA ASN A 415 10.16 -14.33 1.03
C ASN A 415 8.75 -14.94 0.99
N ALA A 416 8.03 -14.99 2.12
CA ALA A 416 6.66 -15.50 2.16
C ALA A 416 5.71 -14.63 1.32
N TYR A 417 5.80 -13.31 1.46
CA TYR A 417 5.02 -12.36 0.69
C TYR A 417 5.46 -12.29 -0.77
N LEU A 418 6.77 -12.35 -1.05
CA LEU A 418 7.26 -12.43 -2.43
C LEU A 418 6.70 -13.66 -3.16
N MET A 419 6.63 -14.80 -2.47
CA MET A 419 6.09 -16.03 -3.05
C MET A 419 4.57 -15.94 -3.23
N GLN A 420 3.85 -15.35 -2.27
CA GLN A 420 2.40 -15.15 -2.36
C GLN A 420 2.01 -14.20 -3.49
N ARG A 421 2.66 -13.03 -3.57
CA ARG A 421 2.29 -11.95 -4.49
C ARG A 421 2.87 -12.14 -5.90
N TYR A 422 4.08 -12.67 -6.01
CA TYR A 422 4.81 -12.72 -7.28
C TYR A 422 5.26 -14.14 -7.70
N GLY A 423 5.09 -15.14 -6.84
CA GLY A 423 5.42 -16.54 -7.17
C GLY A 423 6.91 -16.88 -7.14
N PHE A 424 7.77 -16.02 -6.60
CA PHE A 424 9.22 -16.27 -6.47
C PHE A 424 9.74 -16.06 -5.04
N VAL A 425 10.95 -16.57 -4.79
CA VAL A 425 11.69 -16.43 -3.52
C VAL A 425 13.09 -16.00 -3.86
N CYS A 426 13.65 -15.08 -3.09
CA CYS A 426 15.00 -14.60 -3.30
C CYS A 426 15.98 -15.18 -2.26
N PRO A 427 17.17 -15.61 -2.68
CA PRO A 427 18.21 -16.02 -1.75
C PRO A 427 18.73 -14.81 -0.96
N ASP A 428 19.12 -15.03 0.31
CA ASP A 428 19.74 -14.01 1.17
C ASP A 428 18.88 -12.73 1.33
N ASN A 429 17.54 -12.89 1.30
CA ASN A 429 16.60 -11.79 1.52
C ASN A 429 16.84 -11.15 2.91
N PRO A 430 17.12 -9.83 3.00
CA PRO A 430 17.38 -9.15 4.27
C PRO A 430 16.17 -9.07 5.20
N ASN A 431 14.96 -9.28 4.67
CA ASN A 431 13.69 -9.28 5.39
C ASN A 431 13.27 -10.69 5.85
N LEU A 432 14.21 -11.64 5.88
CA LEU A 432 13.92 -12.99 6.32
C LEU A 432 13.58 -13.01 7.81
N THR A 433 12.34 -13.40 8.12
CA THR A 433 11.87 -13.64 9.48
C THR A 433 11.45 -15.11 9.66
N CYS A 434 11.44 -15.58 10.90
CA CYS A 434 10.87 -16.89 11.23
C CYS A 434 9.93 -16.79 12.43
N ASN A 435 8.66 -17.05 12.20
CA ASN A 435 7.61 -17.04 13.19
C ASN A 435 7.68 -18.30 14.09
N LEU A 436 7.47 -18.09 15.38
CA LEU A 436 7.58 -19.09 16.46
C LEU A 436 6.22 -19.39 17.13
N SER A 437 5.11 -18.85 16.63
CA SER A 437 3.77 -18.90 17.24
C SER A 437 3.33 -20.33 17.57
N ILE A 438 3.50 -21.27 16.64
CA ILE A 438 3.14 -22.68 16.90
C ILE A 438 3.96 -23.26 18.06
N THR A 439 5.25 -22.93 18.13
CA THR A 439 6.11 -23.45 19.20
C THR A 439 5.85 -22.78 20.54
N MET A 440 5.49 -21.49 20.53
CA MET A 440 4.97 -20.78 21.69
C MET A 440 3.68 -21.44 22.19
N PHE A 441 2.66 -21.64 21.35
CA PHE A 441 1.42 -22.28 21.76
C PHE A 441 1.63 -23.72 22.24
N ALA A 442 2.57 -24.46 21.63
CA ALA A 442 2.96 -25.78 22.11
C ALA A 442 3.61 -25.71 23.51
N TYR A 443 4.43 -24.69 23.77
CA TYR A 443 5.00 -24.41 25.09
C TYR A 443 3.91 -24.09 26.12
N LEU A 444 2.98 -23.18 25.80
CA LEU A 444 1.85 -22.81 26.67
C LEU A 444 0.97 -24.02 27.02
N LYS A 445 0.74 -24.93 26.06
CA LYS A 445 0.01 -26.20 26.29
C LYS A 445 0.79 -27.19 27.17
N LYS A 446 2.13 -27.22 27.06
CA LYS A 446 3.01 -28.13 27.81
C LYS A 446 3.26 -27.68 29.25
N GLU A 447 3.03 -26.40 29.59
CA GLU A 447 3.13 -25.89 30.96
C GLU A 447 2.08 -26.57 31.87
N ARG A 448 2.47 -27.73 32.41
CA ARG A 448 1.71 -28.58 33.34
C ARG A 448 1.68 -27.97 34.75
N GLY A 449 1.20 -26.73 34.84
CA GLY A 449 0.95 -26.06 36.11
C GLY A 449 -0.23 -26.69 36.87
N ASN A 450 -0.23 -26.54 38.19
CA ASN A 450 -1.44 -26.69 38.99
C ASN A 450 -2.51 -25.67 38.53
N SER A 451 -3.77 -25.86 38.94
CA SER A 451 -4.89 -24.98 38.54
C SER A 451 -4.57 -23.48 38.73
N VAL A 452 -3.83 -23.16 39.80
CA VAL A 452 -3.38 -21.80 40.12
C VAL A 452 -2.42 -21.24 39.05
N LYS A 453 -1.35 -21.96 38.69
CA LYS A 453 -0.40 -21.49 37.67
C LYS A 453 -1.06 -21.30 36.30
N LYS A 454 -2.03 -22.15 35.96
CA LYS A 454 -2.79 -21.98 34.71
C LYS A 454 -3.65 -20.72 34.72
N LYS A 455 -4.31 -20.43 35.85
CA LYS A 455 -5.07 -19.18 36.02
C LYS A 455 -4.15 -17.96 35.92
N GLN A 456 -2.99 -18.00 36.57
CA GLN A 456 -2.00 -16.93 36.53
C GLN A 456 -1.45 -16.68 35.12
N LEU A 457 -1.20 -17.74 34.36
CA LEU A 457 -0.75 -17.63 32.98
C LEU A 457 -1.84 -17.03 32.08
N ARG A 458 -3.09 -17.46 32.26
CA ARG A 458 -4.23 -16.94 31.52
C ARG A 458 -4.39 -15.44 31.74
N GLU A 459 -4.41 -14.99 32.99
CA GLU A 459 -4.56 -13.57 33.32
C GLU A 459 -3.45 -12.68 32.75
N LYS A 460 -2.23 -13.21 32.57
CA LYS A 460 -1.18 -12.49 31.86
C LYS A 460 -1.43 -12.38 30.36
N LEU A 461 -1.95 -13.44 29.75
CA LEU A 461 -2.26 -13.48 28.32
C LEU A 461 -3.47 -12.59 28.03
N ASP A 462 -4.52 -12.67 28.84
CA ASP A 462 -5.71 -11.81 28.75
C ASP A 462 -5.27 -10.34 28.83
N TRP A 463 -4.43 -9.97 29.81
CA TRP A 463 -3.88 -8.61 29.89
C TRP A 463 -3.03 -8.21 28.67
N TYR A 464 -2.26 -9.14 28.11
CA TYR A 464 -1.43 -8.85 26.93
C TYR A 464 -2.29 -8.64 25.69
N GLU A 465 -3.33 -9.46 25.51
CA GLU A 465 -4.29 -9.36 24.42
C GLU A 465 -5.12 -8.09 24.50
N GLU A 466 -5.56 -7.68 25.70
CA GLU A 466 -6.44 -6.52 25.86
C GLU A 466 -5.72 -5.16 25.78
N ILE A 467 -4.48 -5.07 26.28
CA ILE A 467 -3.77 -3.77 26.42
C ILE A 467 -2.25 -3.92 26.20
N GLY A 468 -1.66 -5.00 26.71
CA GLY A 468 -0.20 -5.11 26.79
C GLY A 468 0.50 -5.19 25.43
N PHE A 469 -0.17 -5.71 24.41
CA PHE A 469 0.37 -5.86 23.06
C PHE A 469 0.53 -4.50 22.38
N ASP A 470 -0.50 -3.66 22.38
CA ASP A 470 -0.47 -2.33 21.76
C ASP A 470 0.62 -1.47 22.41
N LEU A 471 0.69 -1.46 23.74
CA LEU A 471 1.75 -0.77 24.49
C LEU A 471 3.15 -1.28 24.17
N VAL A 472 3.30 -2.57 23.84
CA VAL A 472 4.59 -3.13 23.41
C VAL A 472 4.90 -2.69 21.98
N SER A 473 3.91 -2.70 21.09
CA SER A 473 4.06 -2.29 19.70
C SER A 473 4.46 -0.81 19.61
N GLU A 474 3.77 0.08 20.34
CA GLU A 474 4.12 1.49 20.49
C GLU A 474 5.56 1.67 21.02
N ALA A 475 5.92 0.93 22.08
CA ALA A 475 7.26 1.01 22.65
C ALA A 475 8.34 0.52 21.68
N CYS A 476 8.03 -0.45 20.82
CA CYS A 476 8.94 -0.90 19.76
C CYS A 476 9.10 0.17 18.68
N ALA A 477 7.99 0.80 18.26
CA ALA A 477 7.97 1.91 17.31
C ALA A 477 8.86 3.06 17.78
N GLU A 478 8.66 3.54 19.01
CA GLU A 478 9.47 4.61 19.58
C GLU A 478 10.98 4.31 19.62
N MET A 479 11.36 3.05 19.86
CA MET A 479 12.77 2.66 19.95
C MET A 479 13.47 2.70 18.58
N PHE A 480 12.73 2.37 17.52
CA PHE A 480 13.24 2.41 16.16
C PHE A 480 13.38 3.84 15.67
N SER A 481 12.37 4.70 15.86
CA SER A 481 12.44 6.12 15.49
C SER A 481 13.64 6.82 16.16
N LYS A 482 13.88 6.55 17.46
CA LYS A 482 15.05 7.10 18.18
C LYS A 482 16.38 6.58 17.64
N ALA A 483 16.45 5.34 17.16
CA ALA A 483 17.66 4.79 16.57
C ALA A 483 17.99 5.45 15.22
N HIS A 484 16.98 5.75 14.40
CA HIS A 484 17.16 6.40 13.10
C HIS A 484 17.52 7.89 13.23
N GLN A 485 16.95 8.62 14.19
CA GLN A 485 17.34 10.01 14.50
C GLN A 485 18.81 10.16 14.94
N HIS A 486 19.42 9.14 15.56
CA HIS A 486 20.81 9.21 15.98
C HIS A 486 21.82 8.97 14.84
N HIS A 487 21.41 8.32 13.74
CA HIS A 487 22.28 8.05 12.59
C HIS A 487 22.32 9.19 11.56
N SER A 488 21.29 10.04 11.48
CA SER A 488 21.27 11.21 10.57
C SER A 488 22.24 12.34 11.01
N HIS A 489 22.56 12.43 12.30
CA HIS A 489 23.44 13.49 12.82
C HIS A 489 24.95 13.18 12.79
N GLU A 490 25.37 11.94 12.52
CA GLU A 490 26.80 11.59 12.52
C GLU A 490 27.51 11.82 11.16
N ASN A 491 26.77 12.12 10.08
CA ASN A 491 27.36 12.44 8.76
C ASN A 491 27.54 13.95 8.48
N SER A 492 27.26 14.84 9.44
CA SER A 492 27.39 16.29 9.24
C SER A 492 28.42 16.94 10.18
N ARG A 493 29.62 16.36 10.25
CA ARG A 493 30.79 17.01 10.88
C ARG A 493 32.02 16.90 10.00
N GLY A 494 32.09 17.80 9.02
CA GLY A 494 33.33 18.14 8.35
C GLY A 494 33.15 18.98 7.11
N ASP A 495 32.83 20.27 7.27
CA ASP A 495 33.68 21.38 6.76
C ASP A 495 33.08 22.73 7.22
N GLU A 496 33.80 23.47 8.06
CA GLU A 496 33.45 24.87 8.35
C GLU A 496 34.12 25.74 7.29
N GLY A 497 33.34 26.25 6.33
CA GLY A 497 33.83 27.31 5.45
C GLY A 497 33.00 27.60 4.21
N CYS A 498 31.91 28.37 4.35
CA CYS A 498 31.65 29.52 3.48
C CYS A 498 30.36 30.23 3.91
N GLU A 499 30.51 31.46 4.40
CA GLU A 499 29.45 32.47 4.38
C GLU A 499 29.19 32.87 2.93
N ASN A 500 27.97 32.68 2.44
CA ASN A 500 27.21 33.69 1.71
C ASN A 500 25.80 33.19 1.39
N GLY A 501 24.82 34.03 1.65
CA GLY A 501 23.40 33.72 1.54
C GLY A 501 22.91 33.63 0.10
N SER A 502 22.00 32.69 -0.10
CA SER A 502 20.97 32.68 -1.13
C SER A 502 19.75 31.98 -0.52
N GLU A 503 18.64 32.71 -0.51
CA GLU A 503 17.30 32.19 -0.22
C GLU A 503 16.94 31.19 -1.33
N ASP A 504 16.89 29.90 -1.00
CA ASP A 504 16.17 28.91 -1.79
C ASP A 504 15.47 27.98 -0.80
N GLY A 505 14.13 27.97 -0.88
CA GLY A 505 13.29 27.09 -0.10
C GLY A 505 13.43 25.66 -0.60
N CYS A 506 14.11 24.83 0.18
CA CYS A 506 13.96 23.38 0.08
C CYS A 506 12.76 22.97 0.95
N GLY A 507 11.66 22.60 0.30
CA GLY A 507 10.60 21.83 0.92
C GLY A 507 11.17 20.49 1.36
N ASP A 508 11.36 20.36 2.66
CA ASP A 508 11.77 19.15 3.35
C ASP A 508 10.48 18.36 3.63
N ASP A 509 9.79 17.93 2.55
CA ASP A 509 8.73 16.92 2.60
C ASP A 509 9.27 15.67 1.90
N CYS A 510 10.25 15.07 2.56
CA CYS A 510 10.61 13.69 2.31
C CYS A 510 9.49 12.81 2.90
N GLU A 511 8.56 12.46 2.02
CA GLU A 511 7.74 11.26 1.99
C GLU A 511 7.87 10.38 3.25
N GLU A 512 6.83 10.38 4.08
CA GLU A 512 6.48 9.20 4.88
C GLU A 512 5.93 8.13 3.91
N ASP A 513 6.80 7.62 3.05
CA ASP A 513 6.56 6.34 2.39
C ASP A 513 6.34 5.30 3.50
N ASP A 514 5.30 4.48 3.38
CA ASP A 514 5.06 3.28 4.19
C ASP A 514 6.27 2.29 4.22
N GLU A 515 7.38 2.62 3.54
CA GLU A 515 8.63 1.88 3.47
C GLU A 515 9.49 1.94 4.74
N ASP A 516 9.24 2.85 5.69
CA ASP A 516 9.91 2.90 6.99
C ASP A 516 9.12 2.24 8.13
N GLN A 517 8.02 1.53 7.81
CA GLN A 517 7.30 0.74 8.81
C GLN A 517 8.19 -0.39 9.34
N LEU A 518 8.50 -0.30 10.64
CA LEU A 518 8.88 -1.47 11.43
C LEU A 518 7.91 -2.62 11.14
N ASP A 519 8.42 -3.74 10.63
CA ASP A 519 7.65 -4.99 10.57
C ASP A 519 7.34 -5.46 12.00
N LEU A 520 6.21 -4.99 12.55
CA LEU A 520 5.56 -5.44 13.76
C LEU A 520 4.46 -6.43 13.37
N ALA A 521 4.22 -7.43 14.21
CA ALA A 521 3.08 -8.30 13.96
C ALA A 521 1.78 -7.56 14.25
N ASP A 522 0.70 -7.88 13.53
CA ASP A 522 -0.63 -7.30 13.75
C ASP A 522 -1.31 -7.85 15.01
N THR A 523 -0.89 -9.03 15.45
CA THR A 523 -1.49 -9.72 16.58
C THR A 523 -0.44 -10.29 17.51
N TRP A 524 -0.77 -10.34 18.81
CA TRP A 524 0.12 -10.90 19.82
C TRP A 524 0.46 -12.37 19.52
N GLN A 525 -0.48 -13.10 18.91
CA GLN A 525 -0.34 -14.49 18.54
C GLN A 525 0.77 -14.69 17.52
N LEU A 526 0.96 -13.74 16.59
CA LEU A 526 1.98 -13.77 15.53
C LEU A 526 3.28 -13.01 15.88
N SER A 527 3.26 -12.25 16.98
CA SER A 527 4.41 -11.48 17.47
C SER A 527 5.73 -12.23 17.75
N PRO A 528 5.76 -13.53 18.14
CA PRO A 528 7.02 -14.20 18.41
C PRO A 528 7.74 -14.57 17.10
N ARG A 529 8.81 -13.86 16.76
CA ARG A 529 9.62 -14.00 15.55
C ARG A 529 11.14 -13.95 15.83
N ILE A 530 11.91 -14.63 14.99
CA ILE A 530 13.35 -14.40 14.84
C ILE A 530 13.55 -13.47 13.63
N GLY A 531 14.25 -12.35 13.83
CA GLY A 531 14.59 -11.41 12.75
C GLY A 531 15.79 -11.89 11.94
N SER A 532 16.09 -11.20 10.84
CA SER A 532 17.16 -11.56 9.89
C SER A 532 18.57 -11.52 10.49
N ASP A 533 18.77 -10.75 11.54
CA ASP A 533 20.00 -10.72 12.34
C ASP A 533 20.20 -11.97 13.21
N ALA A 534 19.25 -12.90 13.18
CA ALA A 534 19.15 -14.12 13.97
C ALA A 534 18.94 -13.90 15.48
N LYS A 535 18.45 -12.72 15.87
CA LYS A 535 18.01 -12.41 17.23
C LYS A 535 16.46 -12.42 17.31
N PRO A 536 15.90 -12.62 18.52
CA PRO A 536 14.46 -12.42 18.72
C PRO A 536 14.08 -10.95 18.48
N THR A 537 12.92 -10.72 17.86
CA THR A 537 12.36 -9.36 17.74
C THR A 537 12.04 -8.77 19.13
N LEU A 538 11.90 -7.45 19.23
CA LEU A 538 11.53 -6.78 20.48
C LEU A 538 10.19 -7.31 21.05
N GLN A 539 9.18 -7.51 20.20
CA GLN A 539 7.92 -8.14 20.61
C GLN A 539 8.12 -9.57 21.15
N THR A 540 9.04 -10.35 20.57
CA THR A 540 9.40 -11.69 21.08
C THR A 540 10.05 -11.62 22.45
N VAL A 541 10.95 -10.66 22.65
CA VAL A 541 11.60 -10.41 23.94
C VAL A 541 10.55 -10.07 25.00
N ALA A 542 9.67 -9.11 24.69
CA ALA A 542 8.59 -8.67 25.56
C ALA A 542 7.66 -9.81 25.97
N LEU A 543 7.20 -10.62 25.00
CA LEU A 543 6.32 -11.76 25.27
C LEU A 543 7.00 -12.80 26.16
N ILE A 544 8.26 -13.17 25.88
CA ILE A 544 8.98 -14.14 26.71
C ILE A 544 9.23 -13.59 28.13
N GLN A 545 9.54 -12.30 28.26
CA GLN A 545 9.71 -11.66 29.56
C GLN A 545 8.40 -11.69 30.36
N LEU A 546 7.27 -11.37 29.74
CA LEU A 546 5.95 -11.47 30.36
C LEU A 546 5.65 -12.91 30.82
N LEU A 547 5.87 -13.89 29.94
CA LEU A 547 5.62 -15.31 30.24
C LEU A 547 6.47 -15.81 31.42
N THR A 548 7.76 -15.44 31.45
CA THR A 548 8.71 -15.88 32.49
C THR A 548 8.65 -15.05 33.77
N MET A 549 8.02 -13.88 33.76
CA MET A 549 7.91 -13.00 34.92
C MET A 549 7.19 -13.69 36.10
N PRO A 550 7.67 -13.58 37.35
CA PRO A 550 6.91 -14.06 38.51
C PRO A 550 5.55 -13.36 38.61
N TYR A 551 4.46 -14.12 38.82
CA TYR A 551 3.11 -13.55 38.82
C TYR A 551 2.89 -12.40 39.84
N LYS A 552 3.54 -12.47 41.02
CA LYS A 552 3.51 -11.35 41.98
C LYS A 552 4.12 -10.07 41.42
N ALA A 553 5.20 -10.20 40.64
CA ALA A 553 5.82 -9.06 39.98
C ALA A 553 4.88 -8.51 38.90
N PHE A 554 4.28 -9.38 38.09
CA PHE A 554 3.27 -9.00 37.09
C PHE A 554 2.14 -8.16 37.69
N LEU A 555 1.50 -8.63 38.77
CA LEU A 555 0.43 -7.88 39.44
C LEU A 555 0.87 -6.48 39.89
N SER A 556 2.02 -6.40 40.58
CA SER A 556 2.52 -5.12 41.09
C SER A 556 3.02 -4.18 39.99
N THR A 557 3.40 -4.74 38.84
CA THR A 557 4.04 -4.01 37.73
C THR A 557 2.99 -3.48 36.77
N PHE A 558 2.00 -4.30 36.40
CA PHE A 558 1.05 -3.99 35.33
C PHE A 558 -0.39 -3.91 35.85
N LEU A 559 -0.91 -4.96 36.49
CA LEU A 559 -2.35 -5.03 36.80
C LEU A 559 -2.84 -3.99 37.82
N ASN A 560 -2.01 -3.63 38.80
CA ASN A 560 -2.39 -2.68 39.85
C ASN A 560 -2.17 -1.20 39.44
N ILE A 561 -1.86 -0.92 38.18
CA ILE A 561 -1.57 0.43 37.70
C ILE A 561 -2.73 0.93 36.84
N HIS A 562 -3.37 2.01 37.30
CA HIS A 562 -4.51 2.62 36.62
C HIS A 562 -4.15 3.81 35.72
N SER A 563 -2.86 4.19 35.68
CA SER A 563 -2.39 5.29 34.83
C SER A 563 -1.66 4.71 33.64
N GLU A 564 -2.22 4.94 32.46
CA GLU A 564 -1.69 4.50 31.17
C GLU A 564 -0.25 4.97 30.95
N ARG A 565 0.02 6.28 31.11
CA ARG A 565 1.40 6.81 31.01
C ARG A 565 2.42 6.12 31.93
N LYS A 566 1.99 5.68 33.12
CA LYS A 566 2.87 4.90 34.02
C LYS A 566 3.01 3.46 33.56
N LEU A 567 1.95 2.89 32.96
CA LEU A 567 1.92 1.56 32.39
C LEU A 567 2.85 1.47 31.18
N THR A 568 2.75 2.38 30.20
CA THR A 568 3.64 2.48 29.02
C THR A 568 5.11 2.53 29.44
N LYS A 569 5.46 3.41 30.39
CA LYS A 569 6.83 3.49 30.94
C LYS A 569 7.31 2.19 31.58
N ARG A 570 6.40 1.43 32.20
CA ARG A 570 6.74 0.13 32.80
C ARG A 570 6.85 -0.96 31.75
N VAL A 571 6.00 -0.98 30.73
CA VAL A 571 6.11 -1.88 29.57
C VAL A 571 7.46 -1.71 28.91
N HIS A 572 7.80 -0.48 28.53
CA HIS A 572 9.10 -0.16 27.94
C HIS A 572 10.26 -0.63 28.84
N LYS A 573 10.24 -0.30 30.14
CA LYS A 573 11.31 -0.66 31.08
C LYS A 573 11.45 -2.16 31.34
N TYR A 574 10.33 -2.88 31.52
CA TYR A 574 10.35 -4.25 32.05
C TYR A 574 10.15 -5.34 30.99
N LEU A 575 9.66 -5.00 29.79
CA LEU A 575 9.41 -5.94 28.70
C LEU A 575 10.29 -5.69 27.47
N VAL A 576 10.63 -4.44 27.15
CA VAL A 576 11.30 -4.09 25.88
C VAL A 576 12.79 -3.77 26.04
N LEU A 577 13.15 -2.91 27.00
CA LEU A 577 14.50 -2.33 27.12
C LEU A 577 15.63 -3.34 27.41
N HIS A 578 15.30 -4.49 27.99
CA HIS A 578 16.30 -5.43 28.50
C HIS A 578 16.40 -6.69 27.65
N ASP A 579 17.62 -7.23 27.56
CA ASP A 579 17.85 -8.57 27.00
C ASP A 579 17.08 -9.65 27.76
N LEU A 580 16.78 -10.75 27.05
CA LEU A 580 16.19 -11.93 27.66
C LEU A 580 16.98 -12.41 28.88
N THR A 581 16.24 -12.73 29.94
CA THR A 581 16.77 -13.42 31.13
C THR A 581 17.33 -14.80 30.76
N VAL A 582 18.12 -15.40 31.65
CA VAL A 582 18.65 -16.76 31.43
C VAL A 582 17.53 -17.76 31.17
N ASP A 583 16.43 -17.68 31.92
CA ASP A 583 15.26 -18.53 31.74
C ASP A 583 14.52 -18.20 30.43
N GLY A 584 14.40 -16.92 30.07
CA GLY A 584 13.85 -16.50 28.78
C GLY A 584 14.65 -17.04 27.58
N LYS A 585 15.99 -17.03 27.66
CA LYS A 585 16.86 -17.61 26.63
C LYS A 585 16.67 -19.13 26.52
N LYS A 586 16.37 -19.84 27.62
CA LYS A 586 16.03 -21.28 27.58
C LYS A 586 14.69 -21.55 26.90
N VAL A 587 13.68 -20.72 27.19
CA VAL A 587 12.36 -20.79 26.54
C VAL A 587 12.51 -20.56 25.03
N LEU A 588 13.18 -19.48 24.62
CA LEU A 588 13.43 -19.18 23.21
C LEU A 588 14.19 -20.31 22.52
N LYS A 589 15.22 -20.86 23.16
CA LYS A 589 15.98 -22.01 22.63
C LYS A 589 15.09 -23.23 22.41
N THR A 590 14.17 -23.50 23.32
CA THR A 590 13.19 -24.58 23.13
C THR A 590 12.27 -24.31 21.96
N TRP A 591 11.77 -23.08 21.79
CA TRP A 591 10.93 -22.71 20.65
C TRP A 591 11.67 -22.92 19.32
N VAL A 592 12.88 -22.39 19.20
CA VAL A 592 13.72 -22.54 17.98
C VAL A 592 14.02 -24.02 17.68
N ILE A 593 14.40 -24.82 18.68
CA ILE A 593 14.67 -26.26 18.49
C ILE A 593 13.40 -27.00 18.03
N GLU A 594 12.26 -26.73 18.65
CA GLU A 594 11.01 -27.39 18.27
C GLU A 594 10.55 -26.95 16.87
N ARG A 595 10.79 -25.69 16.47
CA ARG A 595 10.52 -25.20 15.11
C ARG A 595 11.37 -25.94 14.08
N LEU A 596 12.68 -26.04 14.33
CA LEU A 596 13.63 -26.76 13.46
C LEU A 596 13.27 -28.24 13.28
N ARG A 597 12.83 -28.91 14.36
CA ARG A 597 12.46 -30.34 14.34
C ARG A 597 11.23 -30.65 13.49
N ARG A 598 10.38 -29.66 13.22
CA ARG A 598 9.12 -29.85 12.49
C ARG A 598 9.31 -29.87 10.98
N TYR A 599 10.38 -29.28 10.45
CA TYR A 599 10.62 -29.32 9.01
C TYR A 599 10.85 -30.75 8.53
N LYS A 600 10.22 -31.09 7.41
CA LYS A 600 10.43 -32.36 6.72
C LYS A 600 11.67 -32.28 5.83
N ASP A 601 12.15 -33.44 5.38
CA ASP A 601 13.18 -33.50 4.34
C ASP A 601 12.53 -33.20 2.98
N THR A 602 13.17 -32.32 2.21
CA THR A 602 12.67 -31.82 0.92
C THR A 602 13.42 -32.45 -0.27
N LYS A 603 14.41 -33.33 -0.01
CA LYS A 603 15.35 -33.86 -1.02
C LYS A 603 14.78 -34.79 -2.09
N GLU A 604 13.54 -35.27 -1.97
CA GLU A 604 12.99 -36.31 -2.87
C GLU A 604 11.85 -35.84 -3.80
N VAL A 605 11.65 -34.53 -3.96
CA VAL A 605 10.44 -34.01 -4.63
C VAL A 605 10.67 -33.69 -6.10
N LYS A 606 9.78 -34.21 -6.96
CA LYS A 606 9.64 -33.82 -8.36
C LYS A 606 8.40 -32.93 -8.53
N SER A 607 8.56 -31.61 -8.43
CA SER A 607 7.54 -30.61 -8.80
C SER A 607 8.22 -29.48 -9.57
N ALA A 608 7.47 -28.79 -10.44
CA ALA A 608 7.94 -27.59 -11.13
C ALA A 608 8.37 -26.48 -10.16
N ARG A 609 7.75 -26.43 -8.97
CA ARG A 609 8.02 -25.43 -7.92
C ARG A 609 8.93 -25.94 -6.81
N ALA A 610 9.48 -27.16 -6.96
CA ALA A 610 10.31 -27.79 -5.93
C ALA A 610 11.54 -26.93 -5.58
N ALA A 611 12.14 -26.24 -6.55
CA ALA A 611 13.29 -25.36 -6.32
C ALA A 611 12.94 -24.19 -5.38
N VAL A 612 11.84 -23.48 -5.66
CA VAL A 612 11.36 -22.35 -4.84
C VAL A 612 11.00 -22.79 -3.43
N ILE A 613 10.27 -23.91 -3.31
CA ILE A 613 9.91 -24.50 -2.00
C ILE A 613 11.16 -24.89 -1.21
N CYS A 614 12.16 -25.50 -1.86
CA CYS A 614 13.41 -25.88 -1.21
C CYS A 614 14.19 -24.66 -0.73
N LEU A 615 14.27 -23.61 -1.56
CA LEU A 615 14.98 -22.38 -1.21
C LEU A 615 14.35 -21.73 0.03
N MET A 616 13.02 -21.57 0.05
CA MET A 616 12.28 -21.04 1.20
C MET A 616 12.66 -21.77 2.50
N ILE A 617 12.52 -23.10 2.50
CA ILE A 617 12.76 -23.93 3.69
C ILE A 617 14.24 -23.92 4.09
N GLN A 618 15.16 -23.81 3.14
CA GLN A 618 16.59 -23.75 3.42
C GLN A 618 16.98 -22.44 4.10
N GLU A 619 16.47 -21.31 3.61
CA GLU A 619 16.74 -19.99 4.19
C GLU A 619 16.19 -19.88 5.62
N GLU A 620 14.93 -20.31 5.85
CA GLU A 620 14.35 -20.34 7.19
C GLU A 620 15.16 -21.25 8.15
N LYS A 621 15.56 -22.44 7.71
CA LYS A 621 16.41 -23.34 8.51
C LYS A 621 17.77 -22.72 8.84
N LYS A 622 18.40 -22.07 7.85
CA LYS A 622 19.70 -21.39 8.01
C LYS A 622 19.58 -20.29 9.06
N LEU A 623 18.52 -19.48 9.04
CA LEU A 623 18.25 -18.45 10.03
C LEU A 623 18.08 -19.04 11.43
N LEU A 624 17.21 -20.04 11.59
CA LEU A 624 16.96 -20.67 12.88
C LEU A 624 18.20 -21.38 13.46
N LEU A 625 19.03 -21.99 12.61
CA LEU A 625 20.31 -22.59 13.03
C LEU A 625 21.30 -21.52 13.50
N LYS A 626 21.38 -20.38 12.80
CA LYS A 626 22.19 -19.23 13.21
C LYS A 626 21.71 -18.70 14.57
N ALA A 627 20.40 -18.52 14.75
CA ALA A 627 19.81 -18.09 16.02
C ALA A 627 20.12 -19.08 17.16
N LEU A 628 20.00 -20.38 16.90
CA LEU A 628 20.33 -21.41 17.88
C LEU A 628 21.80 -21.38 18.32
N SER A 629 22.71 -21.01 17.41
CA SER A 629 24.15 -20.91 17.71
C SER A 629 24.50 -19.73 18.63
N MET A 630 23.70 -18.67 18.60
CA MET A 630 23.86 -17.48 19.45
C MET A 630 23.26 -17.68 20.85
N LEU A 631 22.38 -18.66 21.03
CA LEU A 631 21.78 -18.99 22.31
C LEU A 631 22.73 -19.84 23.20
N PRO A 632 22.64 -19.72 24.54
CA PRO A 632 23.56 -20.39 25.46
C PRO A 632 23.58 -21.92 25.27
N LYS A 633 24.77 -22.52 25.34
CA LYS A 633 24.99 -23.95 25.04
C LYS A 633 24.34 -24.89 26.07
N SER A 634 24.21 -24.51 27.35
CA SER A 634 23.60 -25.34 28.41
C SER A 634 22.13 -24.97 28.69
N ILE A 635 21.26 -25.98 28.77
CA ILE A 635 19.90 -25.89 29.34
C ILE A 635 19.99 -26.14 30.84
#